data_AF-A0A1Z4IG35-F1
#
_entry.id   AF-A0A1Z4IG35-F1
#
_cell.length_a   1.000
_cell.length_b   1.000
_cell.length_c   1.000
_cell.angle_alpha   90.00
_cell.angle_beta   90.00
_cell.angle_gamma   90.00
#
_symmetry.space_group_name_H-M   'P 1'
#
loop_
_entity.id
_entity.type
_entity.pdbx_description
1 polymer ?
#
loop_
_entity_poly.entity_id
_entity_poly.type
_entity_poly.pdbx_seq_one_letter_code
_entity_poly.pdbx_strand_id
1 'polypeptide(L)'
;MPSHTESALEAGLAALKQGNYQSAIAQLEPIATSQGNGNASLQAKVGLVMAYARCGELKKAIALCQTLTESQNPKVKDWANVALTHLTKKRKPSQKAQNNHQPAADNSQAATSQPHYSSTVPSVGLQNRYVGNNGLLNSSYTQPKEFGIYWRQAKRAKVWQPLKKPNLLPLRLLSAGTFMALFWVLREILKFVMASINITLVKLPYLEPLQLLYRDPTQLILAILFIAIAISPWLLDWLLAYFYNQQEFSKDILPNYSRETPRVLHRYCQQKHWPSPQLRILPIAAPIAFTYGNLPRNARIVVSQGLLEQLADDEIATIYAAQLGQITNRDFVLMSLVMLITLPIYQLYRQIATWADKFAKGVFHWPFTVASSLVYLLWCVLTGTAILYSRFRPYHSDRLAAEITGNPNALIRALLKINIGIAADIKKEEQTSSLLESLNILLPVSYQQSISLGSIAGHLNFESMLMWDNVNPYRRWLTINNTHPLIGDRIRKLCLIAQHWHIDPEVHITSQQSLSEKTLQVTQQSFLLQIAPFLSIPVGCVFAGLIWLSWQTAFTLRFINLKWIYEDLSFVTGCLLICFSIGVIIRMNSFFPNIKPSSVQTDHQLPYLLTNPSSLPIDSIPVQFVGRLIGRPGMSNFLSQDLILQSSTGLVKLHHVSWLGQPINPQDLVGRQIIVTGWFRRGATPWIDIQSIQTQSGKTIHSPHPIWSTVLAVAAQAWGAYIFLVG
;
A
#
# COMPACT_ATOMS: atom_id res chain seq x y z
N MET A 1 -21.68 47.57 -16.48
CA MET A 1 -21.27 46.16 -16.35
C MET A 1 -20.24 45.89 -17.43
N PRO A 2 -19.08 45.28 -17.12
CA PRO A 2 -18.07 45.00 -18.13
C PRO A 2 -18.64 44.05 -19.19
N SER A 3 -18.23 44.24 -20.43
CA SER A 3 -18.62 43.36 -21.55
C SER A 3 -18.14 41.93 -21.27
N HIS A 4 -18.86 40.91 -21.75
CA HIS A 4 -18.48 39.49 -21.55
C HIS A 4 -17.03 39.21 -21.99
N THR A 5 -16.54 39.96 -22.98
CA THR A 5 -15.16 39.93 -23.48
C THR A 5 -14.11 40.44 -22.50
N GLU A 6 -14.40 41.47 -21.71
CA GLU A 6 -13.46 42.00 -20.71
C GLU A 6 -13.34 41.07 -19.51
N SER A 7 -14.46 40.50 -19.05
CA SER A 7 -14.49 39.50 -17.98
C SER A 7 -13.68 38.25 -18.35
N ALA A 8 -13.83 37.76 -19.59
CA ALA A 8 -13.06 36.61 -20.10
C ALA A 8 -11.55 36.91 -20.24
N LEU A 9 -11.19 38.13 -20.66
CA LEU A 9 -9.79 38.58 -20.73
C LEU A 9 -9.14 38.62 -19.33
N GLU A 10 -9.83 39.21 -18.35
CA GLU A 10 -9.34 39.26 -16.97
C GLU A 10 -9.18 37.87 -16.37
N ALA A 11 -10.15 36.97 -16.60
CA ALA A 11 -10.06 35.58 -16.17
C ALA A 11 -8.88 34.85 -16.82
N GLY A 12 -8.64 35.04 -18.12
CA GLY A 12 -7.51 34.45 -18.85
C GLY A 12 -6.16 34.96 -18.36
N LEU A 13 -6.03 36.27 -18.12
CA LEU A 13 -4.79 36.87 -17.58
C LEU A 13 -4.55 36.49 -16.11
N ALA A 14 -5.61 36.34 -15.31
CA ALA A 14 -5.51 35.84 -13.94
C ALA A 14 -5.03 34.38 -13.91
N ALA A 15 -5.59 33.52 -14.77
CA ALA A 15 -5.14 32.14 -14.94
C ALA A 15 -3.66 32.04 -15.34
N LEU A 16 -3.21 32.94 -16.22
CA LEU A 16 -1.80 33.03 -16.63
C LEU A 16 -0.88 33.39 -15.46
N LYS A 17 -1.28 34.36 -14.62
CA LYS A 17 -0.52 34.73 -13.41
C LYS A 17 -0.48 33.60 -12.37
N GLN A 18 -1.52 32.78 -12.30
CA GLN A 18 -1.60 31.62 -11.41
C GLN A 18 -0.83 30.40 -11.95
N GLY A 19 -0.23 30.47 -13.15
CA GLY A 19 0.52 29.39 -13.77
C GLY A 19 -0.35 28.30 -14.40
N ASN A 20 -1.66 28.50 -14.53
CA ASN A 20 -2.56 27.58 -15.20
C ASN A 20 -2.66 27.92 -16.70
N TYR A 21 -1.64 27.52 -17.45
CA TYR A 21 -1.46 27.93 -18.85
C TYR A 21 -2.51 27.34 -19.80
N GLN A 22 -3.04 26.14 -19.53
CA GLN A 22 -4.08 25.52 -20.37
C GLN A 22 -5.42 26.24 -20.26
N SER A 23 -5.83 26.63 -19.05
CA SER A 23 -7.05 27.43 -18.88
C SER A 23 -6.87 28.85 -19.41
N ALA A 24 -5.67 29.44 -19.27
CA ALA A 24 -5.34 30.71 -19.88
C ALA A 24 -5.46 30.66 -21.42
N ILE A 25 -4.96 29.60 -22.07
CA ILE A 25 -5.11 29.40 -23.53
C ILE A 25 -6.59 29.31 -23.90
N ALA A 26 -7.37 28.44 -23.23
CA ALA A 26 -8.79 28.24 -23.55
C ALA A 26 -9.63 29.53 -23.44
N GLN A 27 -9.27 30.44 -22.53
CA GLN A 27 -9.98 31.71 -22.33
C GLN A 27 -9.46 32.83 -23.25
N LEU A 28 -8.16 32.87 -23.56
CA LEU A 28 -7.55 33.94 -24.36
C LEU A 28 -7.59 33.67 -25.88
N GLU A 29 -7.60 32.41 -26.30
CA GLU A 29 -7.64 32.00 -27.72
C GLU A 29 -8.86 32.55 -28.49
N PRO A 30 -10.10 32.41 -27.99
CA PRO A 30 -11.27 32.94 -28.69
C PRO A 30 -11.26 34.47 -28.83
N ILE A 31 -10.67 35.17 -27.85
CA ILE A 31 -10.52 36.63 -27.87
C ILE A 31 -9.45 37.04 -28.89
N ALA A 32 -8.34 36.31 -28.93
CA ALA A 32 -7.23 36.56 -29.86
C ALA A 32 -7.62 36.32 -31.34
N THR A 33 -8.56 35.40 -31.60
CA THR A 33 -9.06 35.10 -32.96
C THR A 33 -10.16 36.05 -33.44
N SER A 34 -10.75 36.87 -32.56
CA SER A 34 -11.73 37.87 -32.97
C SER A 34 -11.06 38.97 -33.83
N GLN A 35 -11.63 39.27 -35.02
CA GLN A 35 -11.03 40.15 -36.04
C GLN A 35 -10.91 41.64 -35.66
N GLY A 36 -11.11 42.02 -34.40
CA GLY A 36 -10.95 43.39 -33.91
C GLY A 36 -9.50 43.68 -33.48
N ASN A 37 -8.89 44.73 -34.03
CA ASN A 37 -7.61 45.31 -33.57
C ASN A 37 -7.75 46.11 -32.24
N GLY A 38 -8.61 45.63 -31.32
CA GLY A 38 -8.81 46.26 -30.02
C GLY A 38 -7.66 45.96 -29.06
N ASN A 39 -7.40 46.86 -28.10
CA ASN A 39 -6.39 46.67 -27.06
C ASN A 39 -6.56 45.35 -26.28
N ALA A 40 -7.81 44.89 -26.09
CA ALA A 40 -8.13 43.60 -25.47
C ALA A 40 -7.63 42.39 -26.28
N SER A 41 -7.75 42.43 -27.62
CA SER A 41 -7.24 41.38 -28.51
C SER A 41 -5.70 41.35 -28.52
N LEU A 42 -5.06 42.52 -28.49
CA LEU A 42 -3.59 42.62 -28.37
C LEU A 42 -3.09 42.07 -27.02
N GLN A 43 -3.77 42.41 -25.91
CA GLN A 43 -3.44 41.87 -24.59
C GLN A 43 -3.66 40.35 -24.52
N ALA A 44 -4.74 39.84 -25.12
CA ALA A 44 -4.99 38.41 -25.22
C ALA A 44 -3.88 37.70 -26.00
N LYS A 45 -3.46 38.23 -27.16
CA LYS A 45 -2.37 37.68 -27.98
C LYS A 45 -1.03 37.66 -27.23
N VAL A 46 -0.70 38.73 -26.50
CA VAL A 46 0.50 38.79 -25.64
C VAL A 46 0.46 37.72 -24.55
N GLY A 47 -0.69 37.57 -23.86
CA GLY A 47 -0.92 36.51 -22.89
C GLY A 47 -0.77 35.11 -23.50
N LEU A 48 -1.33 34.90 -24.69
CA LEU A 48 -1.30 33.62 -25.38
C LEU A 48 0.12 33.21 -25.82
N VAL A 49 0.95 34.17 -26.29
CA VAL A 49 2.37 33.92 -26.58
C VAL A 49 3.10 33.41 -25.33
N MET A 50 2.87 34.03 -24.17
CA MET A 50 3.47 33.60 -22.90
C MET A 50 2.98 32.22 -22.47
N ALA A 51 1.69 31.94 -22.61
CA ALA A 51 1.11 30.64 -22.27
C ALA A 51 1.64 29.52 -23.18
N TYR A 52 1.67 29.69 -24.50
CA TYR A 52 2.23 28.71 -25.42
C TYR A 52 3.73 28.46 -25.20
N ALA A 53 4.50 29.51 -24.91
CA ALA A 53 5.92 29.37 -24.60
C ALA A 53 6.17 28.54 -23.33
N ARG A 54 5.25 28.59 -22.36
CA ARG A 54 5.33 27.82 -21.10
C ARG A 54 4.77 26.40 -21.22
N CYS A 55 3.78 26.18 -22.09
CA CYS A 55 3.27 24.84 -22.43
C CYS A 55 4.19 24.03 -23.35
N GLY A 56 5.26 24.63 -23.90
CA GLY A 56 6.19 23.96 -24.81
C GLY A 56 5.79 24.01 -26.29
N GLU A 57 4.72 24.72 -26.64
CA GLU A 57 4.26 24.93 -28.02
C GLU A 57 5.03 26.09 -28.70
N LEU A 58 6.36 25.98 -28.75
CA LEU A 58 7.26 27.03 -29.24
C LEU A 58 6.95 27.50 -30.68
N LYS A 59 6.51 26.60 -31.57
CA LYS A 59 6.17 26.95 -32.96
C LYS A 59 4.99 27.94 -33.02
N LYS A 60 3.91 27.69 -32.26
CA LYS A 60 2.74 28.57 -32.21
C LYS A 60 3.06 29.89 -31.52
N ALA A 61 3.85 29.84 -30.43
CA ALA A 61 4.32 31.03 -29.73
C ALA A 61 5.13 31.96 -30.66
N ILE A 62 6.05 31.41 -31.47
CA ILE A 62 6.84 32.18 -32.43
C ILE A 62 5.97 32.75 -33.55
N ALA A 63 5.09 31.94 -34.14
CA ALA A 63 4.21 32.39 -35.22
C ALA A 63 3.32 33.56 -34.75
N LEU A 64 2.69 33.43 -33.57
CA LEU A 64 1.88 34.50 -33.01
C LEU A 64 2.72 35.72 -32.63
N CYS A 65 3.92 35.53 -32.09
CA CYS A 65 4.83 36.62 -31.75
C CYS A 65 5.29 37.39 -33.00
N GLN A 66 5.53 36.71 -34.13
CA GLN A 66 5.81 37.33 -35.43
C GLN A 66 4.65 38.24 -35.87
N THR A 67 3.40 37.79 -35.77
CA THR A 67 2.25 38.65 -36.10
C THR A 67 2.15 39.90 -35.22
N LEU A 68 2.67 39.86 -33.98
CA LEU A 68 2.69 41.02 -33.08
C LEU A 68 3.80 42.02 -33.40
N THR A 69 4.86 41.62 -34.11
CA THR A 69 5.91 42.55 -34.58
C THR A 69 5.42 43.51 -35.67
N GLU A 70 4.33 43.15 -36.35
CA GLU A 70 3.65 43.97 -37.35
C GLU A 70 2.53 44.84 -36.74
N SER A 71 2.34 44.81 -35.42
CA SER A 71 1.27 45.58 -34.76
C SER A 71 1.52 47.10 -34.79
N GLN A 72 0.42 47.87 -34.93
CA GLN A 72 0.46 49.34 -34.94
C GLN A 72 0.76 49.97 -33.56
N ASN A 73 0.76 49.17 -32.48
CA ASN A 73 1.03 49.64 -31.12
C ASN A 73 2.54 49.53 -30.81
N PRO A 74 3.26 50.65 -30.57
CA PRO A 74 4.70 50.65 -30.39
C PRO A 74 5.16 49.80 -29.19
N LYS A 75 4.39 49.79 -28.09
CA LYS A 75 4.74 49.02 -26.88
C LYS A 75 4.67 47.51 -27.11
N VAL A 76 3.68 47.05 -27.87
CA VAL A 76 3.50 45.62 -28.18
C VAL A 76 4.53 45.16 -29.20
N LYS A 77 4.85 46.02 -30.18
CA LYS A 77 5.90 45.77 -31.17
C LYS A 77 7.28 45.62 -30.52
N ASP A 78 7.66 46.52 -29.62
CA ASP A 78 8.94 46.44 -28.90
C ASP A 78 9.02 45.20 -28.01
N TRP A 79 7.94 44.89 -27.29
CA TRP A 79 7.85 43.67 -26.50
C TRP A 79 7.96 42.41 -27.36
N ALA A 80 7.27 42.37 -28.51
CA ALA A 80 7.29 41.23 -29.42
C ALA A 80 8.68 41.00 -30.02
N ASN A 81 9.39 42.06 -30.39
CA ASN A 81 10.77 41.97 -30.88
C ASN A 81 11.71 41.34 -29.82
N VAL A 82 11.62 41.80 -28.57
CA VAL A 82 12.41 41.22 -27.47
C VAL A 82 12.01 39.76 -27.22
N ALA A 83 10.71 39.47 -27.12
CA ALA A 83 10.22 38.12 -26.89
C ALA A 83 10.65 37.13 -27.99
N LEU A 84 10.63 37.56 -29.25
CA LEU A 84 11.02 36.75 -30.40
C LEU A 84 12.50 36.35 -30.35
N THR A 85 13.40 37.24 -29.91
CA THR A 85 14.82 36.88 -29.72
C THR A 85 15.01 35.79 -28.65
N HIS A 86 14.26 35.85 -27.55
CA HIS A 86 14.29 34.84 -26.49
C HIS A 86 13.70 33.50 -26.95
N LEU A 87 12.58 33.52 -27.67
CA LEU A 87 11.91 32.32 -28.16
C LEU A 87 12.72 31.60 -29.25
N THR A 88 13.39 32.35 -30.12
CA THR A 88 14.25 31.79 -31.18
C THR A 88 15.58 31.25 -30.63
N LYS A 89 16.16 31.89 -29.61
CA LYS A 89 17.35 31.37 -28.90
C LYS A 89 17.06 30.02 -28.23
N LYS A 90 15.86 29.84 -27.64
CA LYS A 90 15.39 28.57 -27.07
C LYS A 90 15.18 27.45 -28.10
N ARG A 91 15.00 27.76 -29.39
CA ARG A 91 14.84 26.78 -30.47
C ARG A 91 16.18 26.18 -30.95
N LYS A 92 17.29 26.92 -30.84
CA LYS A 92 18.61 26.50 -31.35
C LYS A 92 19.37 25.38 -30.60
N PRO A 93 18.95 24.78 -29.46
CA PRO A 93 19.65 23.62 -28.91
C PRO A 93 19.42 22.27 -29.62
N SER A 94 18.49 22.16 -30.59
CA SER A 94 18.13 20.86 -31.21
C SER A 94 18.26 20.79 -32.75
N GLN A 95 19.09 21.62 -33.37
CA GLN A 95 19.39 21.52 -34.82
C GLN A 95 20.90 21.47 -35.09
N LYS A 96 21.60 20.56 -34.40
CA LYS A 96 22.99 20.15 -34.69
C LYS A 96 23.07 18.63 -34.88
N ALA A 97 22.15 18.08 -35.67
CA ALA A 97 22.21 16.70 -36.16
C ALA A 97 21.17 16.54 -37.28
N GLN A 98 21.50 17.04 -38.47
CA GLN A 98 20.98 16.61 -39.79
C GLN A 98 21.23 17.72 -40.81
N ASN A 99 22.20 17.46 -41.69
CA ASN A 99 22.32 17.88 -43.09
C ASN A 99 23.78 18.23 -43.40
N ASN A 100 24.47 17.28 -44.03
CA ASN A 100 25.34 17.54 -45.17
C ASN A 100 25.71 16.22 -45.89
N HIS A 101 24.99 15.97 -46.98
CA HIS A 101 25.38 15.23 -48.18
C HIS A 101 25.10 16.24 -49.30
N GLN A 102 25.97 16.58 -50.26
CA GLN A 102 27.00 15.91 -51.09
C GLN A 102 27.77 17.05 -51.85
N PRO A 103 28.59 16.80 -52.89
CA PRO A 103 29.80 15.96 -52.99
C PRO A 103 31.00 16.76 -53.56
N ALA A 104 32.24 16.31 -53.37
CA ALA A 104 33.38 16.76 -54.21
C ALA A 104 34.52 15.73 -54.20
N ALA A 105 35.25 15.69 -55.31
CA ALA A 105 36.10 14.61 -55.82
C ALA A 105 37.48 14.46 -55.16
N ASP A 106 38.03 13.26 -55.34
CA ASP A 106 39.43 12.87 -55.58
C ASP A 106 40.58 13.71 -54.99
N ASN A 107 41.40 13.09 -54.13
CA ASN A 107 42.70 12.55 -54.55
C ASN A 107 43.56 11.97 -53.40
N SER A 108 44.01 10.74 -53.62
CA SER A 108 45.38 10.19 -53.44
C SER A 108 46.14 10.24 -52.09
N GLN A 109 46.58 9.03 -51.70
CA GLN A 109 47.90 8.66 -51.11
C GLN A 109 48.18 9.09 -49.65
N ALA A 110 48.93 8.38 -48.80
CA ALA A 110 49.46 7.01 -48.67
C ALA A 110 50.26 7.01 -47.34
N ALA A 111 50.57 5.80 -46.83
CA ALA A 111 51.60 5.46 -45.83
C ALA A 111 51.26 5.68 -44.32
N THR A 112 50.89 4.65 -43.56
CA THR A 112 51.68 3.56 -42.91
C THR A 112 52.64 3.99 -41.79
N SER A 113 52.31 3.60 -40.55
CA SER A 113 53.20 2.77 -39.69
C SER A 113 52.51 2.43 -38.34
N GLN A 114 52.10 1.17 -38.18
CA GLN A 114 51.95 0.45 -36.90
C GLN A 114 53.35 -0.15 -36.49
N PRO A 115 53.56 -0.97 -35.42
CA PRO A 115 52.63 -1.57 -34.43
C PRO A 115 53.13 -1.62 -32.96
N HIS A 116 52.26 -2.04 -32.03
CA HIS A 116 52.55 -3.19 -31.17
C HIS A 116 51.27 -3.81 -30.61
N TYR A 117 51.16 -5.12 -30.81
CA TYR A 117 50.05 -6.02 -30.48
C TYR A 117 50.24 -6.65 -29.09
N SER A 118 49.13 -6.90 -28.38
CA SER A 118 48.81 -8.24 -27.85
C SER A 118 47.29 -8.40 -27.71
N SER A 119 46.73 -9.25 -28.57
CA SER A 119 45.38 -9.83 -28.55
C SER A 119 45.25 -10.86 -27.42
N THR A 120 44.08 -11.14 -26.82
CA THR A 120 43.02 -11.97 -27.42
C THR A 120 41.62 -11.71 -26.83
N VAL A 121 40.63 -11.54 -27.73
CA VAL A 121 39.18 -11.74 -27.55
C VAL A 121 38.80 -12.96 -28.44
N PRO A 122 37.57 -13.55 -28.42
CA PRO A 122 36.48 -12.94 -29.19
C PRO A 122 35.05 -13.11 -28.64
N SER A 123 34.26 -12.09 -28.94
CA SER A 123 32.80 -12.07 -29.12
C SER A 123 32.32 -13.04 -30.21
N VAL A 124 31.11 -13.59 -30.06
CA VAL A 124 30.28 -14.00 -31.21
C VAL A 124 28.87 -13.43 -31.04
N GLY A 125 28.62 -12.34 -31.75
CA GLY A 125 27.28 -11.96 -32.20
C GLY A 125 27.03 -12.64 -33.53
N LEU A 126 25.91 -13.33 -33.66
CA LEU A 126 25.40 -13.82 -34.93
C LEU A 126 24.11 -13.05 -35.26
N GLN A 127 24.24 -12.12 -36.21
CA GLN A 127 23.12 -11.70 -37.04
C GLN A 127 22.77 -12.86 -37.99
N ASN A 128 21.50 -13.23 -38.07
CA ASN A 128 20.94 -13.80 -39.29
C ASN A 128 19.52 -13.27 -39.50
N ARG A 129 19.33 -12.62 -40.65
CA ARG A 129 18.04 -12.29 -41.25
C ARG A 129 17.33 -13.59 -41.61
N TYR A 130 16.03 -13.69 -41.36
CA TYR A 130 15.07 -14.22 -42.32
C TYR A 130 13.70 -13.56 -42.13
N VAL A 131 13.17 -13.09 -43.25
CA VAL A 131 11.82 -12.55 -43.43
C VAL A 131 10.84 -13.72 -43.41
N GLY A 132 9.79 -13.60 -42.58
CA GLY A 132 8.67 -14.54 -42.51
C GLY A 132 7.41 -13.78 -42.16
N ASN A 133 6.59 -13.54 -43.18
CA ASN A 133 5.32 -12.83 -43.17
C ASN A 133 4.32 -13.52 -42.21
N ASN A 134 3.64 -12.76 -41.34
CA ASN A 134 2.23 -12.93 -40.97
C ASN A 134 1.82 -11.88 -39.94
N GLY A 135 0.89 -11.01 -40.35
CA GLY A 135 0.38 -9.91 -39.54
C GLY A 135 -0.47 -10.39 -38.37
N LEU A 136 -0.19 -9.84 -37.18
CA LEU A 136 -1.13 -9.42 -36.14
C LEU A 136 -0.30 -8.94 -34.94
N LEU A 137 -0.66 -7.77 -34.40
CA LEU A 137 -0.12 -7.11 -33.20
C LEU A 137 1.11 -6.18 -33.40
N ASN A 138 0.94 -5.15 -34.22
CA ASN A 138 1.62 -3.87 -33.97
C ASN A 138 0.73 -3.00 -33.05
N SER A 139 0.73 -3.30 -31.75
CA SER A 139 0.36 -2.28 -30.76
C SER A 139 1.62 -1.52 -30.40
N SER A 140 1.76 -0.30 -30.92
CA SER A 140 2.76 0.67 -30.51
C SER A 140 2.63 0.91 -29.00
N TYR A 141 3.48 0.27 -28.20
CA TYR A 141 3.59 0.52 -26.77
C TYR A 141 4.19 1.91 -26.55
N THR A 142 3.34 2.93 -26.47
CA THR A 142 3.74 4.24 -25.96
C THR A 142 4.03 4.09 -24.46
N GLN A 143 5.30 4.16 -24.08
CA GLN A 143 5.66 4.22 -22.66
C GLN A 143 5.02 5.47 -22.03
N PRO A 144 4.36 5.35 -20.86
CA PRO A 144 3.85 6.49 -20.15
C PRO A 144 5.03 7.41 -19.77
N LYS A 145 4.88 8.73 -19.98
CA LYS A 145 5.88 9.72 -19.55
C LYS A 145 6.16 9.55 -18.06
N GLU A 146 7.41 9.27 -17.69
CA GLU A 146 7.86 9.34 -16.31
C GLU A 146 7.88 10.80 -15.86
N PHE A 147 7.10 11.13 -14.85
CA PHE A 147 7.21 12.41 -14.16
C PHE A 147 8.23 12.22 -13.04
N GLY A 148 9.31 13.02 -13.04
CA GLY A 148 10.21 13.03 -11.88
C GLY A 148 9.43 13.36 -10.61
N ILE A 149 9.74 12.66 -9.50
CA ILE A 149 9.08 12.90 -8.21
C ILE A 149 9.43 14.32 -7.74
N TYR A 150 8.42 15.20 -7.70
CA TYR A 150 8.60 16.57 -7.25
C TYR A 150 8.39 16.66 -5.74
N TRP A 151 9.43 17.04 -5.01
CA TRP A 151 9.37 17.36 -3.59
C TRP A 151 9.29 18.88 -3.41
N ARG A 152 8.27 19.36 -2.70
CA ARG A 152 8.10 20.80 -2.46
C ARG A 152 9.15 21.33 -1.49
N GLN A 153 9.67 20.47 -0.61
CA GLN A 153 10.64 20.84 0.42
C GLN A 153 10.10 21.99 1.29
N ALA A 154 8.85 21.84 1.73
CA ALA A 154 8.18 22.84 2.55
C ALA A 154 8.93 23.05 3.88
N LYS A 155 8.93 24.31 4.35
CA LYS A 155 9.73 24.76 5.49
C LYS A 155 9.26 24.12 6.80
N ARG A 156 10.17 24.05 7.78
CA ARG A 156 9.88 23.71 9.18
C ARG A 156 9.43 24.94 9.97
N ALA A 157 8.74 24.72 11.08
CA ALA A 157 8.44 25.79 12.02
C ALA A 157 9.72 26.23 12.76
N LYS A 158 9.94 27.55 12.86
CA LYS A 158 11.05 28.12 13.66
C LYS A 158 10.69 28.23 15.14
N VAL A 159 9.44 28.61 15.40
CA VAL A 159 8.82 28.68 16.72
C VAL A 159 7.41 28.12 16.54
N TRP A 160 6.99 27.21 17.42
CA TRP A 160 5.66 26.61 17.34
C TRP A 160 5.03 26.49 18.72
N GLN A 161 3.70 26.57 18.74
CA GLN A 161 2.92 26.38 19.94
C GLN A 161 2.79 24.89 20.27
N PRO A 162 2.84 24.51 21.56
CA PRO A 162 2.63 23.13 21.98
C PRO A 162 1.21 22.68 21.63
N LEU A 163 1.07 21.43 21.19
CA LEU A 163 -0.23 20.91 20.77
C LEU A 163 -1.05 20.46 21.98
N LYS A 164 -2.38 20.66 21.98
CA LYS A 164 -3.29 20.27 23.09
C LYS A 164 -3.20 18.78 23.47
N LYS A 165 -2.63 18.43 24.62
CA LYS A 165 -2.41 17.04 25.07
C LYS A 165 -3.56 16.09 24.67
N PRO A 166 -3.30 15.01 23.90
CA PRO A 166 -4.34 14.08 23.48
C PRO A 166 -4.84 13.24 24.66
N ASN A 167 -6.10 12.84 24.61
CA ASN A 167 -6.60 11.82 25.53
C ASN A 167 -6.01 10.46 25.14
N LEU A 168 -5.20 9.87 26.02
CA LEU A 168 -4.56 8.56 25.81
C LEU A 168 -5.42 7.39 26.32
N LEU A 169 -6.54 7.64 26.99
CA LEU A 169 -7.40 6.60 27.54
C LEU A 169 -7.91 5.61 26.47
N PRO A 170 -8.38 6.03 25.28
CA PRO A 170 -8.78 5.10 24.24
C PRO A 170 -7.64 4.18 23.77
N LEU A 171 -6.43 4.73 23.67
CA LEU A 171 -5.24 3.97 23.28
C LEU A 171 -4.84 2.95 24.35
N ARG A 172 -4.94 3.32 25.64
CA ARG A 172 -4.69 2.41 26.77
C ARG A 172 -5.73 1.29 26.86
N LEU A 173 -7.01 1.60 26.67
CA LEU A 173 -8.06 0.58 26.60
C LEU A 173 -7.82 -0.38 25.45
N LEU A 174 -7.41 0.14 24.29
CA LEU A 174 -7.09 -0.68 23.14
C LEU A 174 -5.86 -1.57 23.36
N SER A 175 -4.84 -1.05 24.06
CA SER A 175 -3.68 -1.84 24.50
C SER A 175 -4.12 -2.97 25.45
N ALA A 176 -4.98 -2.68 26.43
CA ALA A 176 -5.50 -3.69 27.35
C ALA A 176 -6.33 -4.76 26.62
N GLY A 177 -7.21 -4.34 25.71
CA GLY A 177 -7.99 -5.25 24.87
C GLY A 177 -7.12 -6.13 23.97
N THR A 178 -6.03 -5.58 23.43
CA THR A 178 -5.06 -6.34 22.62
C THR A 178 -4.31 -7.37 23.46
N PHE A 179 -3.87 -7.02 24.68
CA PHE A 179 -3.27 -7.98 25.60
C PHE A 179 -4.25 -9.11 25.97
N MET A 180 -5.51 -8.77 26.25
CA MET A 180 -6.56 -9.74 26.56
C MET A 180 -6.86 -10.66 25.37
N ALA A 181 -6.92 -10.11 24.15
CA ALA A 181 -7.09 -10.90 22.93
C ALA A 181 -5.91 -11.86 22.71
N LEU A 182 -4.67 -11.39 22.84
CA LEU A 182 -3.47 -12.21 22.74
C LEU A 182 -3.46 -13.33 23.78
N PHE A 183 -3.78 -13.01 25.04
CA PHE A 183 -3.89 -13.97 26.12
C PHE A 183 -4.94 -15.04 25.84
N TRP A 184 -6.14 -14.64 25.42
CA TRP A 184 -7.24 -15.56 25.14
C TRP A 184 -6.91 -16.48 23.97
N VAL A 185 -6.40 -15.92 22.86
CA VAL A 185 -5.97 -16.72 21.70
C VAL A 185 -4.89 -17.73 22.09
N LEU A 186 -3.86 -17.31 22.84
CA LEU A 186 -2.79 -18.20 23.28
C LEU A 186 -3.30 -19.31 24.21
N ARG A 187 -4.26 -18.97 25.10
CA ARG A 187 -4.96 -19.93 25.96
C ARG A 187 -5.72 -20.97 25.17
N GLU A 188 -6.52 -20.56 24.20
CA GLU A 188 -7.31 -21.50 23.39
C GLU A 188 -6.42 -22.38 22.51
N ILE A 189 -5.35 -21.81 21.93
CA ILE A 189 -4.35 -22.61 21.19
C ILE A 189 -3.71 -23.65 22.11
N LEU A 190 -3.27 -23.27 23.31
CA LEU A 190 -2.63 -24.21 24.22
C LEU A 190 -3.62 -25.29 24.69
N LYS A 191 -4.86 -24.94 25.02
CA LYS A 191 -5.92 -25.90 25.36
C LYS A 191 -6.17 -26.88 24.23
N PHE A 192 -6.28 -26.38 23.00
CA PHE A 192 -6.47 -27.20 21.81
C PHE A 192 -5.30 -28.18 21.61
N VAL A 193 -4.06 -27.72 21.76
CA VAL A 193 -2.86 -28.56 21.65
C VAL A 193 -2.82 -29.62 22.75
N MET A 194 -3.04 -29.25 24.01
CA MET A 194 -3.06 -30.20 25.13
C MET A 194 -4.18 -31.25 24.97
N ALA A 195 -5.37 -30.83 24.55
CA ALA A 195 -6.48 -31.74 24.26
C ALA A 195 -6.15 -32.70 23.10
N SER A 196 -5.56 -32.20 22.02
CA SER A 196 -5.15 -33.01 20.87
C SER A 196 -4.11 -34.06 21.25
N ILE A 197 -3.12 -33.68 22.08
CA ILE A 197 -2.10 -34.59 22.60
C ILE A 197 -2.75 -35.67 23.48
N ASN A 198 -3.63 -35.29 24.41
CA ASN A 198 -4.33 -36.25 25.27
C ASN A 198 -5.18 -37.25 24.49
N ILE A 199 -5.95 -36.79 23.50
CA ILE A 199 -6.76 -37.67 22.64
C ILE A 199 -5.86 -38.66 21.89
N THR A 200 -4.66 -38.22 21.47
CA THR A 200 -3.70 -39.08 20.77
C THR A 200 -3.09 -40.11 21.74
N LEU A 201 -2.71 -39.71 22.95
CA LEU A 201 -2.14 -40.59 23.97
C LEU A 201 -3.12 -41.67 24.42
N VAL A 202 -4.39 -41.33 24.65
CA VAL A 202 -5.44 -42.29 25.05
C VAL A 202 -5.67 -43.37 23.99
N LYS A 203 -5.42 -43.08 22.72
CA LYS A 203 -5.53 -44.05 21.62
C LYS A 203 -4.32 -44.98 21.49
N LEU A 204 -3.21 -44.70 22.18
CA LEU A 204 -2.00 -45.51 22.11
C LEU A 204 -2.01 -46.58 23.23
N PRO A 205 -1.88 -47.87 22.91
CA PRO A 205 -2.13 -48.98 23.86
C PRO A 205 -1.15 -49.11 25.04
N TYR A 206 -0.16 -48.22 25.19
CA TYR A 206 0.91 -48.34 26.19
C TYR A 206 1.30 -47.02 26.88
N LEU A 207 0.53 -45.94 26.72
CA LEU A 207 0.84 -44.64 27.32
C LEU A 207 -0.30 -44.18 28.24
N GLU A 208 0.04 -43.92 29.50
CA GLU A 208 -0.91 -43.27 30.42
C GLU A 208 -1.08 -41.78 30.06
N PRO A 209 -2.31 -41.26 30.17
CA PRO A 209 -2.57 -39.84 29.91
C PRO A 209 -1.82 -38.96 30.93
N LEU A 210 -1.08 -37.96 30.43
CA LEU A 210 -0.31 -37.05 31.28
C LEU A 210 -1.26 -36.11 32.05
N GLN A 211 -1.36 -36.27 33.37
CA GLN A 211 -2.25 -35.48 34.23
C GLN A 211 -2.03 -33.96 34.10
N LEU A 212 -0.80 -33.52 33.82
CA LEU A 212 -0.46 -32.11 33.62
C LEU A 212 -1.26 -31.47 32.47
N LEU A 213 -1.58 -32.22 31.42
CA LEU A 213 -2.29 -31.74 30.24
C LEU A 213 -3.79 -31.52 30.48
N TYR A 214 -4.34 -32.00 31.60
CA TYR A 214 -5.73 -31.77 32.01
C TYR A 214 -5.88 -30.54 32.92
N ARG A 215 -4.78 -29.97 33.41
CA ARG A 215 -4.80 -28.79 34.27
C ARG A 215 -5.14 -27.54 33.46
N ASP A 216 -5.93 -26.63 34.03
CA ASP A 216 -6.22 -25.35 33.38
C ASP A 216 -4.93 -24.50 33.25
N PRO A 217 -4.49 -24.16 32.03
CA PRO A 217 -3.20 -23.50 31.81
C PRO A 217 -3.27 -21.98 32.04
N THR A 218 -4.44 -21.45 32.40
CA THR A 218 -4.73 -20.01 32.46
C THR A 218 -3.71 -19.23 33.30
N GLN A 219 -3.42 -19.69 34.52
CA GLN A 219 -2.46 -19.03 35.41
C GLN A 219 -1.01 -19.11 34.90
N LEU A 220 -0.65 -20.27 34.32
CA LEU A 220 0.68 -20.50 33.77
C LEU A 220 0.95 -19.58 32.57
N ILE A 221 -0.01 -19.46 31.65
CA ILE A 221 0.11 -18.56 30.49
C ILE A 221 0.26 -17.11 30.95
N LEU A 222 -0.56 -16.69 31.91
CA LEU A 222 -0.49 -15.32 32.43
C LEU A 222 0.89 -15.03 33.04
N ALA A 223 1.42 -15.94 33.85
CA ALA A 223 2.76 -15.84 34.43
C ALA A 223 3.85 -15.77 33.33
N ILE A 224 3.77 -16.65 32.33
CA ILE A 224 4.70 -16.65 31.18
C ILE A 224 4.64 -15.33 30.43
N LEU A 225 3.46 -14.76 30.17
CA LEU A 225 3.34 -13.48 29.46
C LEU A 225 3.98 -12.32 30.24
N PHE A 226 3.81 -12.27 31.58
CA PHE A 226 4.48 -11.26 32.39
C PHE A 226 6.00 -11.42 32.41
N ILE A 227 6.49 -12.64 32.52
CA ILE A 227 7.93 -12.95 32.42
C ILE A 227 8.46 -12.59 31.03
N ALA A 228 7.69 -12.91 29.97
CA ALA A 228 8.04 -12.61 28.59
C ALA A 228 8.13 -11.10 28.36
N ILE A 229 7.23 -10.28 28.92
CA ILE A 229 7.36 -8.81 28.89
C ILE A 229 8.67 -8.38 29.56
N ALA A 230 8.97 -8.91 30.74
CA ALA A 230 10.18 -8.56 31.47
C ALA A 230 11.45 -8.90 30.68
N ILE A 231 11.53 -10.08 30.07
CA ILE A 231 12.73 -10.57 29.37
C ILE A 231 12.79 -10.10 27.89
N SER A 232 11.68 -9.61 27.33
CA SER A 232 11.54 -9.25 25.91
C SER A 232 12.68 -8.44 25.30
N PRO A 233 13.31 -7.44 25.95
CA PRO A 233 14.33 -6.64 25.28
C PRO A 233 15.60 -7.44 24.94
N TRP A 234 16.01 -8.36 25.81
CA TRP A 234 17.20 -9.19 25.59
C TRP A 234 16.93 -10.35 24.64
N LEU A 235 15.74 -10.96 24.76
CA LEU A 235 15.36 -12.06 23.88
C LEU A 235 15.11 -11.57 22.45
N LEU A 236 14.52 -10.39 22.27
CA LEU A 236 14.38 -9.76 20.95
C LEU A 236 15.73 -9.33 20.36
N ASP A 237 16.67 -8.80 21.17
CA ASP A 237 18.05 -8.55 20.71
C ASP A 237 18.66 -9.81 20.11
N TRP A 238 18.56 -10.94 20.82
CA TRP A 238 19.08 -12.22 20.37
C TRP A 238 18.36 -12.74 19.13
N LEU A 239 17.02 -12.77 19.11
CA LEU A 239 16.23 -13.25 17.97
C LEU A 239 16.48 -12.41 16.72
N LEU A 240 16.55 -11.08 16.83
CA LEU A 240 16.79 -10.19 15.69
C LEU A 240 18.23 -10.26 15.18
N ALA A 241 19.21 -10.41 16.08
CA ALA A 241 20.59 -10.68 15.69
C ALA A 241 20.70 -12.02 14.95
N TYR A 242 20.06 -13.06 15.48
CA TYR A 242 20.11 -14.41 14.92
C TYR A 242 19.37 -14.54 13.57
N PHE A 243 18.15 -14.00 13.45
CA PHE A 243 17.34 -14.17 12.24
C PHE A 243 17.59 -13.12 11.17
N TYR A 244 17.96 -11.89 11.55
CA TYR A 244 18.05 -10.75 10.64
C TYR A 244 19.39 -10.03 10.67
N ASN A 245 20.41 -10.58 11.34
CA ASN A 245 21.75 -9.99 11.43
C ASN A 245 21.70 -8.54 11.95
N GLN A 246 20.82 -8.27 12.91
CA GLN A 246 20.78 -6.98 13.58
C GLN A 246 22.12 -6.68 14.27
N GLN A 247 22.65 -5.48 14.06
CA GLN A 247 23.91 -5.04 14.62
C GLN A 247 23.70 -3.86 15.59
N GLU A 248 24.68 -3.65 16.47
CA GLU A 248 24.75 -2.44 17.26
C GLU A 248 25.08 -1.24 16.37
N PHE A 249 24.37 -0.13 16.60
CA PHE A 249 24.61 1.10 15.86
C PHE A 249 25.16 2.15 16.82
N SER A 250 26.45 2.47 16.68
CA SER A 250 27.08 3.45 17.55
C SER A 250 26.48 4.85 17.32
N LYS A 251 26.24 5.55 18.43
CA LYS A 251 25.78 6.94 18.43
C LYS A 251 26.80 7.90 17.80
N ASP A 252 28.06 7.48 17.72
CA ASP A 252 29.14 8.26 17.13
C ASP A 252 29.11 8.26 15.59
N ILE A 253 28.50 7.23 15.00
CA ILE A 253 28.36 7.09 13.54
C ILE A 253 27.10 7.81 13.03
N LEU A 254 26.06 7.89 13.85
CA LEU A 254 24.78 8.54 13.51
C LEU A 254 24.93 9.98 12.95
N PRO A 255 25.79 10.87 13.48
CA PRO A 255 26.05 12.19 12.90
C PRO A 255 26.48 12.21 11.43
N ASN A 256 27.05 11.11 10.92
CA ASN A 256 27.45 10.99 9.51
C ASN A 256 26.23 10.89 8.58
N TYR A 257 25.12 10.34 9.07
CA TYR A 257 23.86 10.23 8.35
C TYR A 257 22.90 11.37 8.67
N SER A 258 22.78 11.72 9.96
CA SER A 258 21.91 12.80 10.42
C SER A 258 22.54 13.56 11.59
N ARG A 259 22.81 14.85 11.36
CA ARG A 259 23.33 15.79 12.38
C ARG A 259 22.22 16.24 13.33
N GLU A 260 20.97 16.26 12.88
CA GLU A 260 19.83 16.67 13.70
C GLU A 260 19.40 15.58 14.70
N THR A 261 19.46 14.31 14.31
CA THR A 261 18.94 13.20 15.12
C THR A 261 19.54 13.11 16.52
N PRO A 262 20.88 13.13 16.72
CA PRO A 262 21.47 13.07 18.05
C PRO A 262 21.01 14.23 18.95
N ARG A 263 20.83 15.43 18.39
CA ARG A 263 20.36 16.61 19.13
C ARG A 263 18.93 16.44 19.59
N VAL A 264 18.07 15.92 18.71
CA VAL A 264 16.66 15.61 19.01
C VAL A 264 16.57 14.56 20.11
N LEU A 265 17.31 13.45 19.97
CA LEU A 265 17.37 12.37 20.96
C LEU A 265 17.83 12.91 22.33
N HIS A 266 18.97 13.60 22.36
CA HIS A 266 19.56 14.12 23.59
C HIS A 266 18.62 15.12 24.29
N ARG A 267 18.13 16.13 23.57
CA ARG A 267 17.23 17.16 24.12
C ARG A 267 15.96 16.54 24.70
N TYR A 268 15.34 15.61 23.97
CA TYR A 268 14.08 15.00 24.41
C TYR A 268 14.28 14.05 25.60
N CYS A 269 15.32 13.22 25.57
CA CYS A 269 15.66 12.33 26.68
C CYS A 269 16.00 13.11 27.96
N GLN A 270 16.74 14.23 27.85
CA GLN A 270 17.02 15.13 28.98
C GLN A 270 15.74 15.74 29.55
N GLN A 271 14.85 16.26 28.70
CA GLN A 271 13.56 16.81 29.12
C GLN A 271 12.69 15.78 29.86
N LYS A 272 12.82 14.50 29.52
CA LYS A 272 12.08 13.39 30.15
C LYS A 272 12.82 12.72 31.31
N HIS A 273 14.05 13.13 31.62
CA HIS A 273 14.92 12.47 32.59
C HIS A 273 15.09 10.96 32.33
N TRP A 274 15.22 10.58 31.05
CA TRP A 274 15.44 9.19 30.62
C TRP A 274 16.83 9.02 30.03
N PRO A 275 17.44 7.82 30.16
CA PRO A 275 18.66 7.52 29.43
C PRO A 275 18.34 7.47 27.93
N SER A 276 19.34 7.81 27.12
CA SER A 276 19.21 7.75 25.66
C SER A 276 19.07 6.28 25.22
N PRO A 277 18.08 5.95 24.37
CA PRO A 277 17.82 4.57 23.95
C PRO A 277 19.04 3.96 23.23
N GLN A 278 19.11 2.63 23.25
CA GLN A 278 20.10 1.89 22.47
C GLN A 278 19.70 1.93 21.00
N LEU A 279 20.69 2.09 20.11
CA LEU A 279 20.45 2.13 18.68
C LEU A 279 20.94 0.83 18.04
N ARG A 280 20.13 0.28 17.13
CA ARG A 280 20.43 -0.93 16.38
C ARG A 280 20.24 -0.66 14.89
N ILE A 281 20.98 -1.39 14.06
CA ILE A 281 20.88 -1.28 12.59
C ILE A 281 20.60 -2.64 11.94
N LEU A 282 19.77 -2.62 10.90
CA LEU A 282 19.47 -3.78 10.05
C LEU A 282 20.09 -3.60 8.64
N PRO A 283 20.82 -4.59 8.11
CA PRO A 283 21.45 -4.50 6.80
C PRO A 283 20.45 -4.83 5.66
N ILE A 284 19.37 -4.05 5.56
CA ILE A 284 18.35 -4.16 4.51
C ILE A 284 18.20 -2.83 3.76
N ALA A 285 17.96 -2.89 2.45
CA ALA A 285 17.81 -1.72 1.59
C ALA A 285 16.40 -1.09 1.68
N ALA A 286 15.37 -1.84 2.08
CA ALA A 286 14.07 -1.27 2.40
C ALA A 286 14.16 -0.29 3.60
N PRO A 287 13.67 0.96 3.48
CA PRO A 287 13.74 1.95 4.55
C PRO A 287 12.70 1.67 5.65
N ILE A 288 13.14 1.07 6.75
CA ILE A 288 12.32 0.70 7.89
C ILE A 288 12.88 1.20 9.23
N ALA A 289 11.99 1.41 10.19
CA ALA A 289 12.33 1.69 11.58
C ALA A 289 11.30 1.08 12.53
N PHE A 290 11.71 0.68 13.72
CA PHE A 290 10.79 0.27 14.78
C PHE A 290 11.46 0.36 16.15
N THR A 291 10.67 0.22 17.20
CA THR A 291 11.13 0.28 18.59
C THR A 291 10.65 -0.95 19.35
N TYR A 292 11.52 -1.53 20.18
CA TYR A 292 11.16 -2.59 21.11
C TYR A 292 11.82 -2.43 22.49
N GLY A 293 11.27 -3.14 23.46
CA GLY A 293 11.68 -3.15 24.86
C GLY A 293 10.49 -3.14 25.83
N ASN A 294 10.79 -3.01 27.12
CA ASN A 294 9.79 -3.12 28.20
C ASN A 294 9.70 -1.85 29.08
N LEU A 295 10.78 -1.08 29.17
CA LEU A 295 10.85 0.20 29.87
C LEU A 295 11.63 1.20 29.02
N PRO A 296 11.38 2.53 29.17
CA PRO A 296 12.15 3.56 28.46
C PRO A 296 13.67 3.43 28.63
N ARG A 297 14.12 2.96 29.81
CA ARG A 297 15.54 2.72 30.10
C ARG A 297 16.18 1.61 29.27
N ASN A 298 15.39 0.62 28.85
CA ASN A 298 15.83 -0.54 28.09
C ASN A 298 15.27 -0.51 26.65
N ALA A 299 14.81 0.66 26.19
CA ALA A 299 14.24 0.80 24.86
C ALA A 299 15.35 0.78 23.80
N ARG A 300 15.08 0.08 22.70
CA ARG A 300 15.96 0.00 21.54
C ARG A 300 15.21 0.54 20.33
N ILE A 301 15.87 1.42 19.58
CA ILE A 301 15.39 1.93 18.31
C ILE A 301 16.21 1.26 17.20
N VAL A 302 15.51 0.55 16.32
CA VAL A 302 16.10 -0.11 15.16
C VAL A 302 15.79 0.71 13.92
N VAL A 303 16.80 0.90 13.09
CA VAL A 303 16.66 1.47 11.74
C VAL A 303 17.35 0.58 10.73
N SER A 304 16.90 0.56 9.48
CA SER A 304 17.61 -0.10 8.39
C SER A 304 18.67 0.79 7.76
N GLN A 305 19.69 0.18 7.16
CA GLN A 305 20.64 0.87 6.29
C GLN A 305 19.94 1.69 5.19
N GLY A 306 18.95 1.09 4.52
CA GLY A 306 18.19 1.78 3.47
C GLY A 306 17.45 3.04 3.94
N LEU A 307 17.06 3.11 5.22
CA LEU A 307 16.44 4.29 5.80
C LEU A 307 17.45 5.43 5.91
N LEU A 308 18.66 5.13 6.39
CA LEU A 308 19.73 6.10 6.56
C LEU A 308 20.27 6.61 5.22
N GLU A 309 20.24 5.78 4.17
CA GLU A 309 20.72 6.13 2.84
C GLU A 309 19.69 6.91 2.00
N GLN A 310 18.39 6.66 2.19
CA GLN A 310 17.33 7.23 1.35
C GLN A 310 16.67 8.49 1.93
N LEU A 311 16.71 8.67 3.25
CA LEU A 311 16.11 9.83 3.91
C LEU A 311 17.13 10.94 4.14
N ALA A 312 16.67 12.19 4.09
CA ALA A 312 17.48 13.36 4.43
C ALA A 312 17.66 13.53 5.96
N ASP A 313 18.59 14.39 6.37
CA ASP A 313 18.92 14.65 7.79
C ASP A 313 17.69 14.95 8.66
N ASP A 314 16.81 15.85 8.21
CA ASP A 314 15.60 16.24 8.93
C ASP A 314 14.53 15.14 8.91
N GLU A 315 14.41 14.42 7.80
CA GLU A 315 13.52 13.27 7.64
C GLU A 315 13.90 12.14 8.61
N ILE A 316 15.19 11.78 8.70
CA ILE A 316 15.69 10.79 9.66
C ILE A 316 15.35 11.23 11.10
N ALA A 317 15.60 12.50 11.43
CA ALA A 317 15.31 13.03 12.76
C ALA A 317 13.81 12.94 13.12
N THR A 318 12.90 13.16 12.16
CA THR A 318 11.47 12.98 12.38
C THR A 318 11.07 11.52 12.61
N ILE A 319 11.70 10.56 11.93
CA ILE A 319 11.43 9.14 12.17
C ILE A 319 11.91 8.73 13.57
N TYR A 320 13.11 9.13 13.99
CA TYR A 320 13.57 8.89 15.36
C TYR A 320 12.68 9.56 16.41
N ALA A 321 12.18 10.77 16.14
CA ALA A 321 11.23 11.44 17.01
C ALA A 321 9.88 10.69 17.10
N ALA A 322 9.42 10.09 16.00
CA ALA A 322 8.24 9.22 16.01
C ALA A 322 8.47 7.98 16.89
N GLN A 323 9.64 7.34 16.76
CA GLN A 323 10.03 6.20 17.61
C GLN A 323 10.09 6.60 19.10
N LEU A 324 10.66 7.76 19.44
CA LEU A 324 10.61 8.32 20.80
C LEU A 324 9.19 8.53 21.31
N GLY A 325 8.25 8.88 20.42
CA GLY A 325 6.85 8.99 20.78
C GLY A 325 6.19 7.68 21.17
N GLN A 326 6.59 6.58 20.53
CA GLN A 326 6.14 5.26 20.95
C GLN A 326 6.70 4.88 22.33
N ILE A 327 7.95 5.26 22.62
CA ILE A 327 8.57 5.08 23.95
C ILE A 327 7.81 5.89 25.01
N THR A 328 7.46 7.13 24.68
CA THR A 328 6.77 8.04 25.59
C THR A 328 5.37 7.55 25.96
N ASN A 329 4.64 7.00 24.99
CA ASN A 329 3.31 6.43 25.22
C ASN A 329 3.36 5.02 25.84
N ARG A 330 4.55 4.39 25.91
CA ARG A 330 4.76 2.98 26.29
C ARG A 330 4.08 1.98 25.36
N ASP A 331 3.78 2.39 24.13
CA ASP A 331 3.07 1.55 23.17
C ASP A 331 3.93 0.38 22.68
N PHE A 332 5.25 0.57 22.69
CA PHE A 332 6.23 -0.41 22.26
C PHE A 332 6.28 -1.66 23.16
N VAL A 333 5.82 -1.60 24.42
CA VAL A 333 5.90 -2.74 25.36
C VAL A 333 5.04 -3.91 24.89
N LEU A 334 3.77 -3.62 24.57
CA LEU A 334 2.85 -4.65 24.09
C LEU A 334 3.27 -5.16 22.70
N MET A 335 3.71 -4.27 21.82
CA MET A 335 4.20 -4.66 20.49
C MET A 335 5.47 -5.52 20.56
N SER A 336 6.33 -5.29 21.56
CA SER A 336 7.50 -6.15 21.83
C SER A 336 7.07 -7.55 22.26
N LEU A 337 6.06 -7.67 23.12
CA LEU A 337 5.50 -8.97 23.51
C LEU A 337 4.90 -9.72 22.31
N VAL A 338 4.09 -9.04 21.49
CA VAL A 338 3.50 -9.63 20.29
C VAL A 338 4.60 -10.13 19.36
N MET A 339 5.59 -9.28 19.08
CA MET A 339 6.74 -9.62 18.24
C MET A 339 7.53 -10.82 18.79
N LEU A 340 7.75 -10.87 20.10
CA LEU A 340 8.48 -11.94 20.75
C LEU A 340 7.81 -13.31 20.54
N ILE A 341 6.48 -13.34 20.52
CA ILE A 341 5.68 -14.55 20.30
C ILE A 341 5.60 -14.88 18.80
N THR A 342 5.35 -13.89 17.94
CA THR A 342 5.07 -14.13 16.52
C THR A 342 6.33 -14.37 15.69
N LEU A 343 7.46 -13.76 16.02
CA LEU A 343 8.69 -13.86 15.23
C LEU A 343 9.23 -15.31 15.13
N PRO A 344 9.35 -16.09 16.22
CA PRO A 344 9.77 -17.50 16.14
C PRO A 344 8.82 -18.36 15.32
N ILE A 345 7.49 -18.13 15.44
CA ILE A 345 6.47 -18.89 14.71
C ILE A 345 6.57 -18.64 13.21
N TYR A 346 6.80 -17.37 12.81
CA TYR A 346 7.03 -17.03 11.41
C TYR A 346 8.31 -17.70 10.86
N GLN A 347 9.39 -17.72 11.65
CA GLN A 347 10.62 -18.39 11.22
C GLN A 347 10.45 -19.91 11.13
N LEU A 348 9.68 -20.52 12.04
CA LEU A 348 9.32 -21.93 11.97
C LEU A 348 8.55 -22.24 10.69
N TYR A 349 7.56 -21.41 10.34
CA TYR A 349 6.84 -21.50 9.08
C TYR A 349 7.80 -21.54 7.87
N ARG A 350 8.76 -20.60 7.83
CA ARG A 350 9.77 -20.53 6.76
C ARG A 350 10.66 -21.77 6.72
N GLN A 351 11.12 -22.24 7.86
CA GLN A 351 11.95 -23.44 7.93
C GLN A 351 11.19 -24.66 7.39
N ILE A 352 9.95 -24.88 7.84
CA ILE A 352 9.12 -25.98 7.37
C ILE A 352 8.83 -25.84 5.87
N ALA A 353 8.57 -24.63 5.37
CA ALA A 353 8.40 -24.38 3.94
C ALA A 353 9.66 -24.77 3.14
N THR A 354 10.85 -24.36 3.59
CA THR A 354 12.11 -24.73 2.93
C THR A 354 12.40 -26.23 2.99
N TRP A 355 11.96 -26.93 4.04
CA TRP A 355 12.03 -28.38 4.10
C TRP A 355 11.05 -29.02 3.11
N ALA A 356 9.83 -28.50 2.99
CA ALA A 356 8.84 -28.96 2.01
C ALA A 356 9.39 -28.84 0.57
N ASP A 357 10.10 -27.75 0.26
CA ASP A 357 10.79 -27.55 -1.04
C ASP A 357 11.92 -28.56 -1.26
N LYS A 358 12.74 -28.83 -0.23
CA LYS A 358 13.84 -29.83 -0.32
C LYS A 358 13.32 -31.25 -0.54
N PHE A 359 12.17 -31.59 0.04
CA PHE A 359 11.53 -32.92 -0.09
C PHE A 359 10.48 -32.98 -1.21
N ALA A 360 10.51 -32.07 -2.18
CA ALA A 360 9.47 -31.90 -3.21
C ALA A 360 9.13 -33.15 -4.06
N LYS A 361 10.02 -34.15 -4.13
CA LYS A 361 9.79 -35.41 -4.87
C LYS A 361 9.45 -36.63 -3.97
N GLY A 362 9.26 -36.42 -2.66
CA GLY A 362 9.05 -37.49 -1.68
C GLY A 362 7.63 -37.52 -1.10
N VAL A 363 7.26 -38.67 -0.52
CA VAL A 363 5.98 -38.88 0.20
C VAL A 363 5.77 -37.85 1.32
N PHE A 364 6.85 -37.31 1.88
CA PHE A 364 6.82 -36.30 2.94
C PHE A 364 6.48 -34.88 2.46
N HIS A 365 6.43 -34.62 1.15
CA HIS A 365 6.12 -33.28 0.63
C HIS A 365 4.76 -32.77 1.13
N TRP A 366 3.70 -33.57 0.95
CA TRP A 366 2.33 -33.15 1.31
C TRP A 366 2.15 -32.89 2.83
N PRO A 367 2.64 -33.75 3.75
CA PRO A 367 2.64 -33.45 5.18
C PRO A 367 3.34 -32.13 5.54
N PHE A 368 4.52 -31.85 4.98
CA PHE A 368 5.25 -30.61 5.25
C PHE A 368 4.54 -29.37 4.69
N THR A 369 3.89 -29.49 3.52
CA THR A 369 3.04 -28.45 2.93
C THR A 369 1.90 -28.04 3.86
N VAL A 370 1.15 -29.05 4.35
CA VAL A 370 0.03 -28.82 5.26
C VAL A 370 0.54 -28.22 6.57
N ALA A 371 1.63 -28.76 7.13
CA ALA A 371 2.23 -28.23 8.34
C ALA A 371 2.67 -26.76 8.18
N SER A 372 3.35 -26.41 7.09
CA SER A 372 3.77 -25.03 6.82
C SER A 372 2.57 -24.07 6.73
N SER A 373 1.51 -24.49 6.02
CA SER A 373 0.28 -23.71 5.87
C SER A 373 -0.43 -23.48 7.22
N LEU A 374 -0.48 -24.50 8.07
CA LEU A 374 -1.05 -24.40 9.42
C LEU A 374 -0.23 -23.45 10.32
N VAL A 375 1.11 -23.52 10.26
CA VAL A 375 1.98 -22.62 11.05
C VAL A 375 1.86 -21.18 10.55
N TYR A 376 1.72 -20.96 9.23
CA TYR A 376 1.45 -19.63 8.69
C TYR A 376 0.09 -19.09 9.14
N LEU A 377 -0.95 -19.92 9.14
CA LEU A 377 -2.27 -19.54 9.66
C LEU A 377 -2.20 -19.19 11.16
N LEU A 378 -1.47 -19.97 11.95
CA LEU A 378 -1.21 -19.69 13.37
C LEU A 378 -0.54 -18.32 13.56
N TRP A 379 0.47 -18.00 12.74
CA TRP A 379 1.12 -16.69 12.76
C TRP A 379 0.14 -15.56 12.41
N CYS A 380 -0.72 -15.76 11.40
CA CYS A 380 -1.77 -14.80 11.01
C CYS A 380 -2.76 -14.55 12.15
N VAL A 381 -3.22 -15.59 12.84
CA VAL A 381 -4.16 -15.49 13.97
C VAL A 381 -3.54 -14.70 15.13
N LEU A 382 -2.30 -15.02 15.50
CA LEU A 382 -1.59 -14.32 16.58
C LEU A 382 -1.31 -12.85 16.23
N THR A 383 -0.87 -12.58 15.01
CA THR A 383 -0.67 -11.20 14.51
C THR A 383 -1.99 -10.44 14.44
N GLY A 384 -3.09 -11.14 14.12
CA GLY A 384 -4.46 -10.64 14.08
C GLY A 384 -4.89 -9.96 15.37
N THR A 385 -4.45 -10.47 16.52
CA THR A 385 -4.79 -9.91 17.84
C THR A 385 -4.33 -8.45 18.02
N ALA A 386 -3.27 -8.04 17.31
CA ALA A 386 -2.64 -6.74 17.45
C ALA A 386 -2.97 -5.73 16.32
N ILE A 387 -3.71 -6.15 15.28
CA ILE A 387 -4.01 -5.31 14.09
C ILE A 387 -4.63 -3.98 14.50
N LEU A 388 -5.64 -4.02 15.36
CA LEU A 388 -6.39 -2.82 15.75
C LEU A 388 -5.50 -1.81 16.48
N TYR A 389 -4.66 -2.28 17.40
CA TYR A 389 -3.73 -1.45 18.16
C TYR A 389 -2.59 -0.91 17.28
N SER A 390 -2.02 -1.75 16.41
CA SER A 390 -1.02 -1.37 15.41
C SER A 390 -1.49 -0.21 14.53
N ARG A 391 -2.79 -0.20 14.17
CA ARG A 391 -3.38 0.81 13.31
C ARG A 391 -3.52 2.19 13.96
N PHE A 392 -3.80 2.26 15.27
CA PHE A 392 -4.10 3.53 15.93
C PHE A 392 -2.91 4.18 16.64
N ARG A 393 -1.94 3.40 17.14
CA ARG A 393 -0.74 3.93 17.80
C ARG A 393 0.06 4.98 16.99
N PRO A 394 0.21 4.88 15.65
CA PRO A 394 1.07 5.79 14.90
C PRO A 394 0.58 7.23 14.94
N TYR A 395 -0.73 7.48 15.05
CA TYR A 395 -1.28 8.83 15.10
C TYR A 395 -0.76 9.68 16.27
N HIS A 396 -0.52 9.04 17.42
CA HIS A 396 0.02 9.72 18.59
C HIS A 396 1.53 9.94 18.45
N SER A 397 2.23 8.95 17.90
CA SER A 397 3.66 9.00 17.60
C SER A 397 4.00 10.08 16.57
N ASP A 398 3.23 10.18 15.48
CA ASP A 398 3.41 11.20 14.43
C ASP A 398 3.21 12.61 14.97
N ARG A 399 2.16 12.79 15.77
CA ARG A 399 1.85 14.06 16.40
C ARG A 399 2.99 14.51 17.32
N LEU A 400 3.49 13.60 18.16
CA LEU A 400 4.60 13.90 19.05
C LEU A 400 5.89 14.14 18.26
N ALA A 401 6.14 13.40 17.17
CA ALA A 401 7.28 13.62 16.30
C ALA A 401 7.28 15.04 15.70
N ALA A 402 6.13 15.50 15.23
CA ALA A 402 5.95 16.86 14.75
C ALA A 402 6.21 17.88 15.85
N GLU A 403 5.73 17.65 17.09
CA GLU A 403 5.94 18.55 18.23
C GLU A 403 7.39 18.59 18.72
N ILE A 404 8.09 17.45 18.69
CA ILE A 404 9.51 17.35 19.07
C ILE A 404 10.37 18.09 18.03
N THR A 405 10.14 17.84 16.75
CA THR A 405 11.00 18.38 15.68
C THR A 405 10.57 19.76 15.19
N GLY A 406 9.32 20.16 15.38
CA GLY A 406 8.73 21.32 14.71
C GLY A 406 8.64 21.17 13.18
N ASN A 407 8.75 19.94 12.66
CA ASN A 407 8.86 19.67 11.23
C ASN A 407 7.88 18.58 10.76
N PRO A 408 6.56 18.89 10.67
CA PRO A 408 5.58 17.94 10.17
C PRO A 408 5.79 17.62 8.68
N ASN A 409 6.36 18.57 7.91
CA ASN A 409 6.62 18.40 6.48
C ASN A 409 7.71 17.37 6.21
N ALA A 410 8.81 17.37 6.97
CA ALA A 410 9.83 16.32 6.87
C ALA A 410 9.28 14.94 7.22
N LEU A 411 8.35 14.84 8.19
CA LEU A 411 7.71 13.57 8.48
C LEU A 411 6.82 13.09 7.32
N ILE A 412 6.09 13.99 6.66
CA ILE A 412 5.32 13.67 5.45
C ILE A 412 6.26 13.13 4.35
N ARG A 413 7.37 13.83 4.08
CA ARG A 413 8.37 13.38 3.10
C ARG A 413 8.96 12.02 3.46
N ALA A 414 9.34 11.83 4.72
CA ALA A 414 9.89 10.57 5.22
C ALA A 414 8.92 9.41 5.00
N LEU A 415 7.64 9.58 5.34
CA LEU A 415 6.61 8.56 5.16
C LEU A 415 6.38 8.21 3.67
N LEU A 416 6.37 9.20 2.79
CA LEU A 416 6.22 8.98 1.35
C LEU A 416 7.46 8.31 0.75
N LYS A 417 8.67 8.75 1.11
CA LYS A 417 9.92 8.10 0.70
C LYS A 417 10.03 6.67 1.20
N ILE A 418 9.58 6.38 2.42
CA ILE A 418 9.53 5.00 2.94
C ILE A 418 8.65 4.11 2.04
N ASN A 419 7.48 4.59 1.63
CA ASN A 419 6.63 3.83 0.70
C ASN A 419 7.34 3.55 -0.63
N ILE A 420 7.98 4.58 -1.20
CA ILE A 420 8.72 4.47 -2.46
C ILE A 420 9.88 3.48 -2.33
N GLY A 421 10.67 3.60 -1.26
CA GLY A 421 11.82 2.74 -1.00
C GLY A 421 11.43 1.28 -0.76
N ILE A 422 10.34 1.01 -0.05
CA ILE A 422 9.83 -0.36 0.13
C ILE A 422 9.38 -0.96 -1.22
N ALA A 423 8.66 -0.19 -2.04
CA ALA A 423 8.24 -0.66 -3.36
C ALA A 423 9.44 -0.92 -4.29
N ALA A 424 10.45 -0.06 -4.24
CA ALA A 424 11.69 -0.20 -4.99
C ALA A 424 12.49 -1.43 -4.56
N ASP A 425 12.58 -1.69 -3.25
CA ASP A 425 13.21 -2.88 -2.69
C ASP A 425 12.52 -4.16 -3.18
N ILE A 426 11.19 -4.25 -3.06
CA ILE A 426 10.39 -5.39 -3.55
C ILE A 426 10.57 -5.59 -5.07
N LYS A 427 10.59 -4.49 -5.84
CA LYS A 427 10.83 -4.55 -7.30
C LYS A 427 12.23 -5.09 -7.62
N LYS A 428 13.24 -4.70 -6.84
CA LYS A 428 14.64 -5.08 -7.05
C LYS A 428 14.92 -6.53 -6.65
N GLU A 429 14.40 -6.93 -5.49
CA GLU A 429 14.56 -8.30 -4.96
C GLU A 429 13.62 -9.31 -5.63
N GLU A 430 12.66 -8.83 -6.44
CA GLU A 430 11.62 -9.63 -7.13
C GLU A 430 10.74 -10.46 -6.18
N GLN A 431 10.74 -10.16 -4.89
CA GLN A 431 9.93 -10.83 -3.87
C GLN A 431 9.79 -9.95 -2.62
N THR A 432 8.80 -10.25 -1.77
CA THR A 432 8.70 -9.57 -0.47
C THR A 432 9.70 -10.18 0.51
N SER A 433 10.59 -9.33 1.07
CA SER A 433 11.53 -9.77 2.11
C SER A 433 10.80 -10.34 3.33
N SER A 434 11.28 -11.46 3.86
CA SER A 434 10.72 -12.11 5.06
C SER A 434 10.71 -11.19 6.29
N LEU A 435 11.66 -10.25 6.34
CA LEU A 435 11.75 -9.26 7.41
C LEU A 435 10.58 -8.27 7.30
N LEU A 436 10.27 -7.77 6.10
CA LEU A 436 9.16 -6.85 5.87
C LEU A 436 7.81 -7.47 6.24
N GLU A 437 7.59 -8.74 5.89
CA GLU A 437 6.35 -9.43 6.20
C GLU A 437 6.18 -9.71 7.70
N SER A 438 7.20 -10.30 8.34
CA SER A 438 7.14 -10.67 9.75
C SER A 438 7.06 -9.47 10.71
N LEU A 439 7.75 -8.38 10.39
CA LEU A 439 7.81 -7.19 11.24
C LEU A 439 6.76 -6.14 10.87
N ASN A 440 5.92 -6.39 9.86
CA ASN A 440 5.00 -5.42 9.28
C ASN A 440 4.23 -4.61 10.36
N ILE A 441 3.65 -5.26 11.38
CA ILE A 441 2.88 -4.59 12.45
C ILE A 441 3.67 -3.54 13.27
N LEU A 442 5.00 -3.63 13.29
CA LEU A 442 5.86 -2.68 14.00
C LEU A 442 6.32 -1.51 13.11
N LEU A 443 6.34 -1.71 11.79
CA LEU A 443 6.87 -0.74 10.83
C LEU A 443 6.02 0.55 10.80
N PRO A 444 6.62 1.71 10.45
CA PRO A 444 5.89 2.96 10.32
C PRO A 444 4.88 2.91 9.18
N VAL A 445 5.11 2.09 8.15
CA VAL A 445 4.29 2.00 6.94
C VAL A 445 4.13 0.51 6.59
N SER A 446 2.95 0.15 6.07
CA SER A 446 2.72 -1.22 5.58
C SER A 446 3.37 -1.46 4.24
N TYR A 447 4.14 -2.54 4.09
CA TYR A 447 4.65 -2.94 2.79
C TYR A 447 3.52 -3.17 1.76
N GLN A 448 2.36 -3.67 2.22
CA GLN A 448 1.22 -3.93 1.35
C GLN A 448 0.63 -2.66 0.73
N GLN A 449 0.57 -1.56 1.49
CA GLN A 449 0.16 -0.26 0.96
C GLN A 449 1.23 0.31 0.03
N SER A 450 2.52 0.10 0.37
CA SER A 450 3.65 0.57 -0.40
C SER A 450 3.77 -0.05 -1.79
N ILE A 451 3.39 -1.32 -2.00
CA ILE A 451 3.45 -2.00 -3.31
C ILE A 451 2.87 -1.12 -4.42
N SER A 452 1.63 -0.67 -4.27
CA SER A 452 0.95 0.15 -5.29
C SER A 452 1.31 1.63 -5.19
N LEU A 453 1.30 2.19 -3.97
CA LEU A 453 1.50 3.63 -3.77
C LEU A 453 2.94 4.06 -4.09
N GLY A 454 3.92 3.30 -3.63
CA GLY A 454 5.34 3.59 -3.84
C GLY A 454 5.79 3.38 -5.28
N SER A 455 5.26 2.36 -5.96
CA SER A 455 5.65 2.05 -7.34
C SER A 455 5.13 3.07 -8.36
N ILE A 456 4.04 3.78 -8.05
CA ILE A 456 3.39 4.73 -8.97
C ILE A 456 3.77 6.18 -8.66
N ALA A 457 4.60 6.41 -7.63
CA ALA A 457 5.01 7.73 -7.18
C ALA A 457 5.61 8.64 -8.29
N GLY A 458 6.22 8.05 -9.32
CA GLY A 458 6.77 8.77 -10.49
C GLY A 458 5.80 8.98 -11.66
N HIS A 459 4.54 8.58 -11.54
CA HIS A 459 3.55 8.72 -12.62
C HIS A 459 2.44 9.73 -12.30
N LEU A 460 2.22 10.02 -11.02
CA LEU A 460 1.13 10.88 -10.55
C LEU A 460 1.62 11.83 -9.45
N ASN A 461 0.84 12.87 -9.17
CA ASN A 461 1.07 13.74 -8.02
C ASN A 461 0.57 13.07 -6.74
N PHE A 462 1.25 13.29 -5.61
CA PHE A 462 0.87 12.71 -4.31
C PHE A 462 -0.57 13.07 -3.91
N GLU A 463 -1.04 14.28 -4.22
CA GLU A 463 -2.40 14.73 -3.95
C GLU A 463 -3.45 13.81 -4.58
N SER A 464 -3.20 13.38 -5.82
CA SER A 464 -4.12 12.52 -6.57
C SER A 464 -4.11 11.08 -6.04
N MET A 465 -2.94 10.53 -5.71
CA MET A 465 -2.82 9.17 -5.16
C MET A 465 -3.52 9.04 -3.80
N LEU A 466 -3.41 10.08 -2.97
CA LEU A 466 -3.99 10.11 -1.63
C LEU A 466 -5.46 10.52 -1.63
N MET A 467 -6.08 10.76 -2.78
CA MET A 467 -7.46 11.23 -2.87
C MET A 467 -8.44 10.22 -2.26
N TRP A 468 -8.34 8.94 -2.63
CA TRP A 468 -9.18 7.87 -2.06
C TRP A 468 -9.04 7.77 -0.53
N ASP A 469 -7.81 7.81 -0.03
CA ASP A 469 -7.48 7.73 1.40
C ASP A 469 -8.07 8.88 2.24
N ASN A 470 -8.34 10.03 1.62
CA ASN A 470 -8.82 11.22 2.31
C ASN A 470 -10.31 11.45 2.16
N VAL A 471 -10.86 11.06 1.01
CA VAL A 471 -12.18 11.49 0.54
C VAL A 471 -13.23 10.38 0.68
N ASN A 472 -12.87 9.10 0.49
CA ASN A 472 -13.86 8.03 0.49
C ASN A 472 -14.56 7.90 1.87
N PRO A 473 -15.90 7.89 1.95
CA PRO A 473 -16.64 7.89 3.22
C PRO A 473 -16.51 6.55 3.97
N TYR A 474 -16.36 5.45 3.23
CA TYR A 474 -16.32 4.09 3.77
C TYR A 474 -14.90 3.55 4.03
N ARG A 475 -13.88 4.36 3.74
CA ARG A 475 -12.46 3.98 3.88
C ARG A 475 -12.10 3.39 5.24
N ARG A 476 -12.68 3.89 6.34
CA ARG A 476 -12.40 3.38 7.70
C ARG A 476 -12.84 1.94 7.87
N TRP A 477 -14.00 1.59 7.32
CA TRP A 477 -14.51 0.22 7.33
C TRP A 477 -13.63 -0.70 6.47
N LEU A 478 -13.22 -0.21 5.29
CA LEU A 478 -12.32 -0.93 4.39
C LEU A 478 -10.88 -1.11 4.91
N THR A 479 -10.55 -0.52 6.07
CA THR A 479 -9.24 -0.65 6.71
C THR A 479 -9.25 -1.55 7.95
N ILE A 480 -10.37 -2.23 8.26
CA ILE A 480 -10.49 -3.07 9.48
C ILE A 480 -9.44 -4.18 9.52
N ASN A 481 -9.16 -4.80 8.38
CA ASN A 481 -8.17 -5.88 8.27
C ASN A 481 -6.75 -5.39 7.97
N ASN A 482 -6.50 -4.08 8.02
CA ASN A 482 -5.19 -3.51 7.74
C ASN A 482 -4.44 -3.22 9.03
N THR A 483 -3.17 -3.62 9.06
CA THR A 483 -2.24 -3.42 10.18
C THR A 483 -1.90 -1.96 10.43
N HIS A 484 -2.06 -1.11 9.42
CA HIS A 484 -1.68 0.30 9.43
C HIS A 484 -2.86 1.19 9.08
N PRO A 485 -2.88 2.42 9.61
CA PRO A 485 -3.84 3.41 9.14
C PRO A 485 -3.53 3.78 7.68
N LEU A 486 -4.50 4.38 7.00
CA LEU A 486 -4.28 4.93 5.67
C LEU A 486 -3.22 6.03 5.73
N ILE A 487 -2.32 6.01 4.75
CA ILE A 487 -1.23 6.98 4.69
C ILE A 487 -1.78 8.39 4.43
N GLY A 488 -2.85 8.52 3.64
CA GLY A 488 -3.53 9.80 3.43
C GLY A 488 -4.11 10.39 4.72
N ASP A 489 -4.78 9.59 5.56
CA ASP A 489 -5.32 10.05 6.84
C ASP A 489 -4.22 10.53 7.80
N ARG A 490 -3.03 9.91 7.77
CA ARG A 490 -1.85 10.35 8.55
C ARG A 490 -1.27 11.66 8.02
N ILE A 491 -1.01 11.73 6.71
CA ILE A 491 -0.48 12.93 6.05
C ILE A 491 -1.43 14.10 6.26
N ARG A 492 -2.74 13.90 6.14
CA ARG A 492 -3.75 14.93 6.40
C ARG A 492 -3.64 15.53 7.81
N LYS A 493 -3.45 14.69 8.84
CA LYS A 493 -3.25 15.19 10.21
C LYS A 493 -1.97 16.00 10.35
N LEU A 494 -0.89 15.62 9.66
CA LEU A 494 0.35 16.39 9.63
C LEU A 494 0.19 17.71 8.89
N CYS A 495 -0.56 17.73 7.78
CA CYS A 495 -0.92 18.97 7.07
C CYS A 495 -1.74 19.91 7.96
N LEU A 496 -2.67 19.38 8.77
CA LEU A 496 -3.42 20.19 9.74
C LEU A 496 -2.51 20.80 10.82
N ILE A 497 -1.49 20.06 11.27
CA ILE A 497 -0.47 20.59 12.20
C ILE A 497 0.35 21.69 11.51
N ALA A 498 0.77 21.49 10.27
CA ALA A 498 1.49 22.48 9.48
C ALA A 498 0.68 23.78 9.32
N GLN A 499 -0.60 23.66 8.95
CA GLN A 499 -1.53 24.79 8.84
C GLN A 499 -1.74 25.51 10.18
N HIS A 500 -1.89 24.75 11.27
CA HIS A 500 -2.03 25.30 12.62
C HIS A 500 -0.81 26.11 13.06
N TRP A 501 0.39 25.74 12.60
CA TRP A 501 1.63 26.48 12.85
C TRP A 501 1.98 27.50 11.75
N HIS A 502 1.04 27.81 10.86
CA HIS A 502 1.21 28.78 9.78
C HIS A 502 2.41 28.48 8.86
N ILE A 503 2.70 27.20 8.64
CA ILE A 503 3.68 26.74 7.64
C ILE A 503 2.96 26.08 6.48
N ASP A 504 3.47 26.30 5.26
CA ASP A 504 2.94 25.65 4.06
C ASP A 504 3.07 24.12 4.19
N PRO A 505 2.01 23.35 3.88
CA PRO A 505 2.09 21.89 3.92
C PRO A 505 2.89 21.34 2.73
N GLU A 506 3.59 20.23 2.93
CA GLU A 506 4.30 19.52 1.86
C GLU A 506 3.36 19.05 0.75
N VAL A 507 2.16 18.57 1.11
CA VAL A 507 1.12 18.08 0.20
C VAL A 507 -0.17 18.85 0.41
N HIS A 508 -0.77 19.33 -0.68
CA HIS A 508 -2.03 20.07 -0.62
C HIS A 508 -3.24 19.13 -0.69
N ILE A 509 -3.66 18.65 0.48
CA ILE A 509 -4.92 17.91 0.58
C ILE A 509 -6.05 18.94 0.73
N THR A 510 -6.86 19.11 -0.31
CA THR A 510 -8.02 20.03 -0.31
C THR A 510 -8.93 19.75 0.88
N SER A 511 -9.26 20.79 1.66
CA SER A 511 -10.10 20.69 2.85
C SER A 511 -11.51 20.16 2.52
N GLN A 512 -11.97 19.20 3.31
CA GLN A 512 -13.11 18.29 3.11
C GLN A 512 -14.50 18.88 2.76
N GLN A 513 -14.73 20.19 2.76
CA GLN A 513 -16.11 20.71 2.67
C GLN A 513 -16.63 20.97 1.26
N SER A 514 -15.79 21.28 0.25
CA SER A 514 -16.30 21.65 -1.09
C SER A 514 -16.52 20.47 -2.04
N LEU A 515 -15.81 19.35 -1.85
CA LEU A 515 -15.89 18.17 -2.73
C LEU A 515 -16.81 17.07 -2.18
N SER A 516 -16.97 16.98 -0.84
CA SER A 516 -17.60 15.83 -0.18
C SER A 516 -19.12 15.73 -0.34
N GLU A 517 -19.83 16.83 -0.61
CA GLU A 517 -21.30 16.81 -0.74
C GLU A 517 -21.81 16.91 -2.18
N LYS A 518 -21.08 17.56 -3.09
CA LYS A 518 -21.59 17.83 -4.45
C LYS A 518 -21.13 16.85 -5.53
N THR A 519 -20.13 15.98 -5.32
CA THR A 519 -19.49 15.24 -6.43
C THR A 519 -19.15 13.76 -6.22
N LEU A 520 -19.35 13.17 -5.04
CA LEU A 520 -19.05 11.74 -4.82
C LEU A 520 -20.30 10.88 -4.86
N GLN A 521 -20.60 10.33 -6.04
CA GLN A 521 -21.61 9.30 -6.25
C GLN A 521 -21.10 7.93 -5.78
N VAL A 522 -20.80 7.76 -4.48
CA VAL A 522 -20.72 6.40 -3.92
C VAL A 522 -22.14 5.98 -3.59
N THR A 523 -22.72 5.10 -4.40
CA THR A 523 -24.07 4.57 -4.14
C THR A 523 -24.08 3.80 -2.83
N GLN A 524 -24.91 4.24 -1.88
CA GLN A 524 -25.09 3.55 -0.59
C GLN A 524 -25.38 2.05 -0.76
N GLN A 525 -26.07 1.69 -1.86
CA GLN A 525 -26.35 0.31 -2.26
C GLN A 525 -25.07 -0.53 -2.46
N SER A 526 -24.03 0.00 -3.13
CA SER A 526 -22.77 -0.71 -3.35
C SER A 526 -22.08 -1.02 -2.02
N PHE A 527 -22.07 -0.07 -1.09
CA PHE A 527 -21.51 -0.32 0.23
C PHE A 527 -22.31 -1.36 1.02
N LEU A 528 -23.65 -1.32 0.97
CA LEU A 528 -24.49 -2.34 1.61
C LEU A 528 -24.21 -3.75 1.03
N LEU A 529 -24.04 -3.87 -0.28
CA LEU A 529 -23.65 -5.13 -0.93
C LEU A 529 -22.26 -5.60 -0.50
N GLN A 530 -21.29 -4.67 -0.39
CA GLN A 530 -19.94 -4.98 0.08
C GLN A 530 -19.96 -5.61 1.48
N ILE A 531 -20.80 -5.09 2.38
CA ILE A 531 -20.89 -5.54 3.78
C ILE A 531 -21.95 -6.63 4.00
N ALA A 532 -22.68 -7.06 2.96
CA ALA A 532 -23.84 -7.93 3.08
C ALA A 532 -23.62 -9.18 3.94
N PRO A 533 -22.51 -9.95 3.83
CA PRO A 533 -22.30 -11.12 4.69
C PRO A 533 -22.22 -10.77 6.18
N PHE A 534 -21.62 -9.63 6.53
CA PHE A 534 -21.50 -9.18 7.91
C PHE A 534 -22.79 -8.53 8.41
N LEU A 535 -23.52 -7.83 7.54
CA LEU A 535 -24.81 -7.23 7.85
C LEU A 535 -25.89 -8.29 8.07
N SER A 536 -25.81 -9.44 7.38
CA SER A 536 -26.76 -10.52 7.57
C SER A 536 -26.68 -11.21 8.94
N ILE A 537 -25.54 -11.13 9.64
CA ILE A 537 -25.38 -11.72 10.98
C ILE A 537 -26.36 -11.07 11.99
N PRO A 538 -26.35 -9.75 12.24
CA PRO A 538 -27.32 -9.15 13.15
C PRO A 538 -28.77 -9.29 12.66
N VAL A 539 -29.01 -9.32 11.34
CA VAL A 539 -30.33 -9.65 10.78
C VAL A 539 -30.76 -11.05 11.20
N GLY A 540 -29.84 -12.03 11.17
CA GLY A 540 -30.07 -13.38 11.68
C GLY A 540 -30.40 -13.41 13.17
N CYS A 541 -29.76 -12.58 14.01
CA CYS A 541 -30.10 -12.46 15.42
C CYS A 541 -31.53 -11.93 15.62
N VAL A 542 -31.91 -10.88 14.89
CA VAL A 542 -33.25 -10.30 14.95
C VAL A 542 -34.29 -11.32 14.49
N PHE A 543 -34.02 -12.03 13.39
CA PHE A 543 -34.88 -13.08 12.87
C PHE A 543 -35.06 -14.23 13.87
N ALA A 544 -33.98 -14.68 14.51
CA ALA A 544 -34.03 -15.67 15.57
C ALA A 544 -34.89 -15.20 16.76
N GLY A 545 -34.76 -13.92 17.16
CA GLY A 545 -35.58 -13.32 18.22
C GLY A 545 -37.07 -13.26 17.85
N LEU A 546 -37.41 -12.96 16.59
CA LEU A 546 -38.79 -12.96 16.11
C LEU A 546 -39.39 -14.37 16.09
N ILE A 547 -38.63 -15.38 15.64
CA ILE A 547 -39.05 -16.79 15.70
C ILE A 547 -39.34 -17.18 17.14
N TRP A 548 -38.42 -16.88 18.06
CA TRP A 548 -38.56 -17.17 19.48
C TRP A 548 -39.82 -16.53 20.08
N LEU A 549 -40.04 -15.24 19.82
CA LEU A 549 -41.20 -14.50 20.33
C LEU A 549 -42.51 -15.04 19.74
N SER A 550 -42.55 -15.27 18.43
CA SER A 550 -43.72 -15.87 17.75
C SER A 550 -44.03 -17.25 18.33
N TRP A 551 -43.01 -18.07 18.60
CA TRP A 551 -43.20 -19.40 19.18
C TRP A 551 -43.71 -19.34 20.61
N GLN A 552 -43.17 -18.42 21.43
CA GLN A 552 -43.64 -18.19 22.79
C GLN A 552 -45.11 -17.78 22.81
N THR A 553 -45.52 -16.86 21.93
CA THR A 553 -46.94 -16.48 21.82
C THR A 553 -47.82 -17.68 21.41
N ALA A 554 -47.42 -18.48 20.42
CA ALA A 554 -48.17 -19.66 19.99
C ALA A 554 -48.30 -20.73 21.08
N PHE A 555 -47.25 -20.95 21.88
CA PHE A 555 -47.27 -21.86 23.02
C PHE A 555 -48.18 -21.35 24.14
N THR A 556 -48.11 -20.06 24.48
CA THR A 556 -49.00 -19.45 25.49
C THR A 556 -50.47 -19.54 25.08
N LEU A 557 -50.76 -19.46 23.79
CA LEU A 557 -52.10 -19.59 23.21
C LEU A 557 -52.52 -21.06 22.97
N ARG A 558 -51.70 -22.04 23.37
CA ARG A 558 -51.92 -23.50 23.20
C ARG A 558 -52.16 -23.95 21.74
N PHE A 559 -51.70 -23.20 20.76
CA PHE A 559 -51.83 -23.59 19.35
C PHE A 559 -50.93 -24.79 18.98
N ILE A 560 -49.75 -24.91 19.61
CA ILE A 560 -48.73 -25.93 19.26
C ILE A 560 -48.01 -26.35 20.55
N ASN A 561 -47.78 -27.66 20.73
CA ASN A 561 -47.23 -28.25 21.96
C ASN A 561 -45.75 -28.72 21.81
N LEU A 562 -44.96 -27.99 21.03
CA LEU A 562 -43.55 -28.29 20.75
C LEU A 562 -42.63 -27.42 21.62
N LYS A 563 -41.97 -28.02 22.61
CA LYS A 563 -41.17 -27.34 23.63
C LYS A 563 -39.72 -26.98 23.21
N TRP A 564 -39.18 -27.56 22.14
CA TRP A 564 -37.74 -27.53 21.84
C TRP A 564 -37.14 -26.13 21.57
N ILE A 565 -37.85 -25.24 20.87
CA ILE A 565 -37.39 -23.88 20.52
C ILE A 565 -37.28 -22.96 21.75
N TYR A 566 -37.94 -23.33 22.85
CA TYR A 566 -37.96 -22.53 24.07
C TYR A 566 -36.76 -22.82 24.99
N GLU A 567 -36.23 -24.05 24.98
CA GLU A 567 -35.21 -24.48 25.94
C GLU A 567 -33.77 -24.38 25.41
N ASP A 568 -33.56 -24.51 24.09
CA ASP A 568 -32.23 -24.45 23.50
C ASP A 568 -32.01 -23.18 22.65
N LEU A 569 -30.96 -22.42 22.96
CA LEU A 569 -30.53 -21.26 22.17
C LEU A 569 -29.69 -21.64 20.95
N SER A 570 -29.41 -22.93 20.74
CA SER A 570 -28.65 -23.44 19.60
C SER A 570 -29.23 -23.00 18.26
N PHE A 571 -30.56 -22.94 18.10
CA PHE A 571 -31.20 -22.49 16.85
C PHE A 571 -30.80 -21.05 16.44
N VAL A 572 -30.43 -20.18 17.41
CA VAL A 572 -29.94 -18.82 17.12
C VAL A 572 -28.66 -18.90 16.28
N THR A 573 -27.75 -19.81 16.63
CA THR A 573 -26.52 -20.03 15.87
C THR A 573 -26.81 -20.59 14.47
N GLY A 574 -27.84 -21.43 14.35
CA GLY A 574 -28.36 -21.89 13.05
C GLY A 574 -28.83 -20.73 12.17
N CYS A 575 -29.70 -19.85 12.70
CA CYS A 575 -30.17 -18.63 12.02
C CYS A 575 -29.02 -17.73 11.55
N LEU A 576 -28.02 -17.52 12.42
CA LEU A 576 -26.85 -16.68 12.11
C LEU A 576 -26.10 -17.19 10.89
N LEU A 577 -25.85 -18.51 10.82
CA LEU A 577 -25.12 -19.13 9.73
C LEU A 577 -25.91 -19.14 8.41
N ILE A 578 -27.22 -19.40 8.48
CA ILE A 578 -28.10 -19.35 7.30
C ILE A 578 -28.16 -17.93 6.75
N CYS A 579 -28.36 -16.91 7.59
CA CYS A 579 -28.37 -15.53 7.14
C CYS A 579 -27.01 -15.09 6.58
N PHE A 580 -25.90 -15.49 7.21
CA PHE A 580 -24.56 -15.27 6.68
C PHE A 580 -24.41 -15.86 5.26
N SER A 581 -24.87 -17.10 5.05
CA SER A 581 -24.88 -17.75 3.74
C SER A 581 -25.66 -16.94 2.69
N ILE A 582 -26.87 -16.49 3.02
CA ILE A 582 -27.68 -15.63 2.16
C ILE A 582 -26.93 -14.34 1.81
N GLY A 583 -26.26 -13.71 2.78
CA GLY A 583 -25.47 -12.51 2.56
C GLY A 583 -24.29 -12.72 1.61
N VAL A 584 -23.63 -13.89 1.66
CA VAL A 584 -22.55 -14.27 0.73
C VAL A 584 -23.11 -14.44 -0.70
N ILE A 585 -24.26 -15.10 -0.85
CA ILE A 585 -24.89 -15.33 -2.15
C ILE A 585 -25.35 -14.00 -2.79
N ILE A 586 -25.99 -13.12 -2.02
CA ILE A 586 -26.44 -11.79 -2.50
C ILE A 586 -25.25 -10.98 -3.03
N ARG A 587 -24.10 -11.03 -2.35
CA ARG A 587 -22.90 -10.30 -2.77
C ARG A 587 -22.24 -10.89 -4.02
N MET A 588 -22.39 -12.18 -4.27
CA MET A 588 -21.61 -12.96 -5.25
C MET A 588 -21.61 -12.34 -6.65
N ASN A 589 -22.79 -12.10 -7.22
CA ASN A 589 -22.91 -11.65 -8.61
C ASN A 589 -22.32 -10.25 -8.84
N SER A 590 -22.42 -9.38 -7.83
CA SER A 590 -21.81 -8.04 -7.89
C SER A 590 -20.30 -8.11 -7.67
N PHE A 591 -19.82 -9.05 -6.85
CA PHE A 591 -18.40 -9.17 -6.52
C PHE A 591 -17.62 -9.93 -7.60
N PHE A 592 -18.22 -10.89 -8.30
CA PHE A 592 -17.57 -11.64 -9.38
C PHE A 592 -18.42 -11.62 -10.67
N PRO A 593 -18.61 -10.44 -11.28
CA PRO A 593 -19.36 -10.33 -12.53
C PRO A 593 -18.59 -10.97 -13.70
N ASN A 594 -19.33 -11.47 -14.70
CA ASN A 594 -18.71 -12.03 -15.90
C ASN A 594 -17.87 -10.97 -16.64
N ILE A 595 -16.59 -11.29 -16.88
CA ILE A 595 -15.68 -10.42 -17.61
C ILE A 595 -16.01 -10.47 -19.10
N LYS A 596 -16.47 -9.34 -19.66
CA LYS A 596 -16.70 -9.18 -21.10
C LYS A 596 -15.43 -8.59 -21.73
N PRO A 597 -14.91 -9.14 -22.85
CA PRO A 597 -13.69 -8.64 -23.48
C PRO A 597 -13.72 -7.14 -23.82
N SER A 598 -14.90 -6.60 -24.14
CA SER A 598 -15.09 -5.18 -24.48
C SER A 598 -14.98 -4.21 -23.29
N SER A 599 -15.09 -4.70 -22.05
CA SER A 599 -15.06 -3.86 -20.83
C SER A 599 -13.71 -3.86 -20.10
N VAL A 600 -12.74 -4.60 -20.61
CA VAL A 600 -11.49 -4.89 -19.90
C VAL A 600 -10.55 -3.68 -19.95
N GLN A 601 -10.14 -3.21 -18.77
CA GLN A 601 -9.17 -2.14 -18.64
C GLN A 601 -7.74 -2.65 -18.74
N THR A 602 -6.87 -1.88 -19.38
CA THR A 602 -5.46 -2.20 -19.58
C THR A 602 -4.58 -1.59 -18.48
N ASP A 603 -3.35 -2.08 -18.37
CA ASP A 603 -2.38 -1.70 -17.35
C ASP A 603 -2.04 -0.20 -17.32
N HIS A 604 -2.11 0.47 -18.47
CA HIS A 604 -1.94 1.92 -18.57
C HIS A 604 -2.97 2.71 -17.75
N GLN A 605 -4.12 2.12 -17.42
CA GLN A 605 -5.17 2.76 -16.62
C GLN A 605 -4.99 2.54 -15.10
N LEU A 606 -4.00 1.75 -14.67
CA LEU A 606 -3.73 1.50 -13.24
C LEU A 606 -3.59 2.79 -12.40
N PRO A 607 -2.85 3.82 -12.84
CA PRO A 607 -2.78 5.07 -12.08
C PRO A 607 -4.16 5.73 -11.91
N TYR A 608 -4.97 5.75 -12.97
CA TYR A 608 -6.33 6.32 -12.91
C TYR A 608 -7.24 5.53 -11.97
N LEU A 609 -7.19 4.19 -12.05
CA LEU A 609 -7.93 3.28 -11.17
C LEU A 609 -7.64 3.51 -9.68
N LEU A 610 -6.40 3.84 -9.34
CA LEU A 610 -5.99 4.08 -7.95
C LEU A 610 -6.42 5.44 -7.42
N THR A 611 -6.51 6.44 -8.30
CA THR A 611 -6.91 7.81 -7.95
C THR A 611 -8.40 7.98 -7.78
N ASN A 612 -9.23 7.09 -8.35
CA ASN A 612 -10.68 7.21 -8.28
C ASN A 612 -11.17 7.19 -6.81
N PRO A 613 -11.74 8.28 -6.28
CA PRO A 613 -12.12 8.35 -4.88
C PRO A 613 -13.42 7.59 -4.55
N SER A 614 -14.29 7.34 -5.53
CA SER A 614 -15.59 6.69 -5.30
C SER A 614 -15.53 5.17 -5.36
N SER A 615 -14.45 4.59 -5.89
CA SER A 615 -14.37 3.15 -6.11
C SER A 615 -14.35 2.35 -4.80
N LEU A 616 -15.10 1.25 -4.80
CA LEU A 616 -15.18 0.24 -3.75
C LEU A 616 -14.73 -1.13 -4.30
N PRO A 617 -14.31 -2.09 -3.45
CA PRO A 617 -13.94 -3.41 -3.91
C PRO A 617 -15.08 -4.15 -4.65
N ILE A 618 -16.33 -3.92 -4.24
CA ILE A 618 -17.54 -4.49 -4.86
C ILE A 618 -17.79 -4.03 -6.29
N ASP A 619 -17.19 -2.92 -6.75
CA ASP A 619 -17.39 -2.40 -8.11
C ASP A 619 -16.75 -3.32 -9.16
N SER A 620 -15.83 -4.21 -8.73
CA SER A 620 -15.36 -5.36 -9.52
C SER A 620 -14.84 -4.98 -10.91
N ILE A 621 -13.95 -4.00 -11.00
CA ILE A 621 -13.54 -3.45 -12.29
C ILE A 621 -12.74 -4.50 -13.08
N PRO A 622 -13.21 -4.95 -14.26
CA PRO A 622 -12.52 -5.98 -15.02
C PRO A 622 -11.22 -5.43 -15.62
N VAL A 623 -10.11 -6.15 -15.39
CA VAL A 623 -8.77 -5.77 -15.83
C VAL A 623 -8.06 -6.91 -16.53
N GLN A 624 -7.23 -6.58 -17.52
CA GLN A 624 -6.26 -7.49 -18.13
C GLN A 624 -4.92 -6.79 -18.18
N PHE A 625 -4.04 -7.18 -17.26
CA PHE A 625 -2.72 -6.59 -17.13
C PHE A 625 -1.67 -7.56 -17.64
N VAL A 626 -0.71 -7.03 -18.38
CA VAL A 626 0.46 -7.77 -18.86
C VAL A 626 1.64 -7.35 -18.01
N GLY A 627 2.39 -8.32 -17.48
CA GLY A 627 3.51 -8.02 -16.62
C GLY A 627 4.32 -9.24 -16.26
N ARG A 628 5.40 -9.01 -15.51
CA ARG A 628 6.21 -10.09 -14.94
C ARG A 628 5.63 -10.45 -13.58
N LEU A 629 5.45 -11.75 -13.30
CA LEU A 629 5.05 -12.22 -11.98
C LEU A 629 6.27 -12.21 -11.06
N ILE A 630 6.17 -11.51 -9.94
CA ILE A 630 7.18 -11.47 -8.89
C ILE A 630 6.56 -11.95 -7.56
N GLY A 631 7.39 -12.37 -6.61
CA GLY A 631 6.94 -12.98 -5.36
C GLY A 631 7.82 -14.15 -4.94
N ARG A 632 7.55 -14.73 -3.77
CA ARG A 632 8.28 -15.92 -3.33
C ARG A 632 7.93 -17.15 -4.17
N PRO A 633 8.91 -17.92 -4.67
CA PRO A 633 8.68 -19.20 -5.29
C PRO A 633 8.48 -20.31 -4.24
N GLY A 634 7.99 -21.46 -4.69
CA GLY A 634 7.93 -22.69 -3.90
C GLY A 634 6.94 -22.64 -2.73
N MET A 635 7.13 -23.54 -1.77
CA MET A 635 6.18 -23.81 -0.69
C MET A 635 6.04 -22.66 0.32
N SER A 636 7.01 -21.75 0.34
CA SER A 636 6.93 -20.49 1.10
C SER A 636 5.89 -19.50 0.55
N ASN A 637 5.15 -19.89 -0.48
CA ASN A 637 4.06 -19.12 -1.05
C ASN A 637 2.84 -19.99 -1.40
N PHE A 638 2.69 -21.14 -0.74
CA PHE A 638 1.66 -22.12 -1.09
C PHE A 638 0.23 -21.58 -1.05
N LEU A 639 -0.07 -20.71 -0.08
CA LEU A 639 -1.37 -20.04 0.03
C LEU A 639 -1.48 -18.82 -0.88
N SER A 640 -0.54 -18.64 -1.82
CA SER A 640 -0.43 -17.50 -2.72
C SER A 640 -0.41 -16.15 -1.98
N GLN A 641 0.20 -16.13 -0.79
CA GLN A 641 0.26 -14.98 0.09
C GLN A 641 1.12 -13.81 -0.45
N ASP A 642 2.07 -14.11 -1.34
CA ASP A 642 3.03 -13.16 -1.92
C ASP A 642 3.09 -13.32 -3.45
N LEU A 643 2.03 -12.89 -4.13
CA LEU A 643 1.98 -12.77 -5.58
C LEU A 643 1.81 -11.31 -5.95
N ILE A 644 2.72 -10.78 -6.78
CA ILE A 644 2.72 -9.38 -7.20
C ILE A 644 2.94 -9.35 -8.71
N LEU A 645 2.13 -8.59 -9.43
CA LEU A 645 2.33 -8.32 -10.84
C LEU A 645 3.18 -7.06 -10.99
N GLN A 646 4.35 -7.20 -11.61
CA GLN A 646 5.14 -6.09 -12.08
C GLN A 646 4.70 -5.71 -13.50
N SER A 647 3.90 -4.65 -13.57
CA SER A 647 3.42 -4.06 -14.82
C SER A 647 4.37 -2.97 -15.33
N SER A 648 4.09 -2.44 -16.53
CA SER A 648 4.77 -1.26 -17.10
C SER A 648 4.57 0.00 -16.24
N THR A 649 3.44 0.10 -15.55
CA THR A 649 3.03 1.27 -14.75
C THR A 649 3.34 1.19 -13.26
N GLY A 650 3.59 -0.02 -12.72
CA GLY A 650 3.78 -0.21 -11.28
C GLY A 650 3.58 -1.65 -10.82
N LEU A 651 3.59 -1.83 -9.50
CA LEU A 651 3.36 -3.12 -8.86
C LEU A 651 1.93 -3.21 -8.33
N VAL A 652 1.29 -4.36 -8.50
CA VAL A 652 -0.06 -4.63 -7.96
C VAL A 652 -0.10 -6.02 -7.33
N LYS A 653 -0.68 -6.12 -6.13
CA LYS A 653 -0.85 -7.42 -5.46
C LYS A 653 -1.89 -8.26 -6.20
N LEU A 654 -1.62 -9.55 -6.35
CA LEU A 654 -2.53 -10.53 -6.91
C LEU A 654 -3.09 -11.43 -5.80
N HIS A 655 -4.37 -11.77 -5.91
CA HIS A 655 -5.00 -12.79 -5.09
C HIS A 655 -5.39 -13.99 -5.95
N HIS A 656 -4.83 -15.13 -5.57
CA HIS A 656 -5.17 -16.43 -6.12
C HIS A 656 -5.70 -17.33 -5.00
N VAL A 657 -6.67 -18.18 -5.35
CA VAL A 657 -7.10 -19.28 -4.50
C VAL A 657 -7.00 -20.53 -5.36
N SER A 658 -6.25 -21.52 -4.87
CA SER A 658 -6.05 -22.78 -5.59
C SER A 658 -7.28 -23.67 -5.51
N TRP A 659 -7.47 -24.50 -6.54
CA TRP A 659 -8.42 -25.62 -6.48
C TRP A 659 -7.71 -26.88 -5.97
N LEU A 660 -8.46 -27.76 -5.31
CA LEU A 660 -7.95 -29.08 -4.91
C LEU A 660 -7.51 -29.88 -6.14
N GLY A 661 -6.23 -30.27 -6.17
CA GLY A 661 -5.65 -31.06 -7.27
C GLY A 661 -5.26 -30.26 -8.52
N GLN A 662 -5.07 -28.93 -8.40
CA GLN A 662 -4.57 -28.13 -9.52
C GLN A 662 -3.17 -28.59 -9.98
N PRO A 663 -2.95 -28.72 -11.29
CA PRO A 663 -1.68 -29.27 -11.82
C PRO A 663 -0.53 -28.27 -11.79
N ILE A 664 -0.80 -26.96 -11.76
CA ILE A 664 0.21 -25.89 -11.79
C ILE A 664 -0.22 -24.81 -10.81
N ASN A 665 0.68 -24.43 -9.90
CA ASN A 665 0.46 -23.33 -8.97
C ASN A 665 1.04 -22.02 -9.54
N PRO A 666 0.43 -20.86 -9.29
CA PRO A 666 0.97 -19.58 -9.77
C PRO A 666 2.37 -19.27 -9.24
N GLN A 667 2.73 -19.75 -8.05
CA GLN A 667 4.07 -19.61 -7.49
C GLN A 667 5.17 -20.23 -8.37
N ASP A 668 4.83 -21.23 -9.20
CA ASP A 668 5.77 -21.89 -10.12
C ASP A 668 6.00 -21.05 -11.39
N LEU A 669 5.18 -20.02 -11.60
CA LEU A 669 5.30 -19.05 -12.70
C LEU A 669 6.03 -17.78 -12.30
N VAL A 670 6.48 -17.65 -11.05
CA VAL A 670 7.28 -16.52 -10.58
C VAL A 670 8.51 -16.34 -11.48
N GLY A 671 8.79 -15.09 -11.83
CA GLY A 671 9.83 -14.69 -12.76
C GLY A 671 9.41 -14.66 -14.23
N ARG A 672 8.26 -15.22 -14.61
CA ARG A 672 7.80 -15.27 -16.02
C ARG A 672 6.91 -14.07 -16.38
N GLN A 673 6.87 -13.74 -17.66
CA GLN A 673 5.85 -12.83 -18.20
C GLN A 673 4.51 -13.55 -18.33
N ILE A 674 3.47 -12.90 -17.82
CA ILE A 674 2.11 -13.43 -17.77
C ILE A 674 1.10 -12.34 -18.14
N ILE A 675 -0.06 -12.80 -18.60
CA ILE A 675 -1.25 -11.98 -18.79
C ILE A 675 -2.23 -12.36 -17.69
N VAL A 676 -2.55 -11.41 -16.82
CA VAL A 676 -3.50 -11.61 -15.71
C VAL A 676 -4.82 -10.98 -16.10
N THR A 677 -5.87 -11.80 -16.19
CA THR A 677 -7.26 -11.34 -16.32
C THR A 677 -7.98 -11.53 -14.98
N GLY A 678 -8.68 -10.51 -14.50
CA GLY A 678 -9.37 -10.58 -13.22
C GLY A 678 -10.15 -9.32 -12.87
N TRP A 679 -10.48 -9.18 -11.59
CA TRP A 679 -11.21 -8.02 -11.06
C TRP A 679 -10.29 -7.18 -10.18
N PHE A 680 -10.09 -5.93 -10.54
CA PHE A 680 -9.36 -4.96 -9.73
C PHE A 680 -10.23 -4.46 -8.58
N ARG A 681 -9.63 -4.44 -7.38
CA ARG A 681 -10.26 -4.10 -6.12
C ARG A 681 -9.58 -2.88 -5.53
N ARG A 682 -10.29 -1.76 -5.49
CA ARG A 682 -9.80 -0.59 -4.76
C ARG A 682 -10.24 -0.66 -3.30
N GLY A 683 -9.30 -1.02 -2.43
CA GLY A 683 -9.40 -0.89 -0.97
C GLY A 683 -8.18 -0.16 -0.41
N ALA A 684 -7.95 -0.26 0.91
CA ALA A 684 -6.76 0.31 1.56
C ALA A 684 -5.45 -0.23 0.98
N THR A 685 -5.45 -1.50 0.60
CA THR A 685 -4.39 -2.18 -0.14
C THR A 685 -4.98 -2.67 -1.46
N PRO A 686 -4.75 -2.00 -2.60
CA PRO A 686 -5.28 -2.41 -3.90
C PRO A 686 -4.79 -3.80 -4.33
N TRP A 687 -5.67 -4.60 -4.92
CA TRP A 687 -5.32 -5.93 -5.41
C TRP A 687 -6.16 -6.35 -6.62
N ILE A 688 -5.75 -7.43 -7.30
CA ILE A 688 -6.52 -8.06 -8.39
C ILE A 688 -6.89 -9.48 -7.95
N ASP A 689 -8.18 -9.78 -7.91
CA ASP A 689 -8.65 -11.16 -7.81
C ASP A 689 -8.52 -11.81 -9.19
N ILE A 690 -7.63 -12.79 -9.30
CA ILE A 690 -7.30 -13.44 -10.57
C ILE A 690 -8.47 -14.31 -11.03
N GLN A 691 -8.98 -14.11 -12.24
CA GLN A 691 -9.85 -15.09 -12.89
C GLN A 691 -9.02 -16.12 -13.66
N SER A 692 -8.08 -15.64 -14.48
CA SER A 692 -7.15 -16.48 -15.22
C SER A 692 -5.77 -15.83 -15.38
N ILE A 693 -4.74 -16.67 -15.40
CA ILE A 693 -3.37 -16.31 -15.72
C ILE A 693 -3.01 -17.05 -17.00
N GLN A 694 -2.60 -16.32 -18.03
CA GLN A 694 -2.10 -16.90 -19.27
C GLN A 694 -0.59 -16.69 -19.36
N THR A 695 0.13 -17.77 -19.64
CA THR A 695 1.57 -17.72 -19.92
C THR A 695 1.81 -17.47 -21.41
N GLN A 696 3.00 -17.00 -21.77
CA GLN A 696 3.42 -16.89 -23.17
C GLN A 696 3.34 -18.23 -23.93
N SER A 697 3.45 -19.36 -23.22
CA SER A 697 3.30 -20.70 -23.80
C SER A 697 1.85 -21.12 -24.10
N GLY A 698 0.87 -20.24 -23.87
CA GLY A 698 -0.56 -20.52 -24.05
C GLY A 698 -1.21 -21.31 -22.92
N LYS A 699 -0.45 -21.77 -21.91
CA LYS A 699 -1.01 -22.42 -20.72
C LYS A 699 -1.79 -21.42 -19.88
N THR A 700 -3.00 -21.79 -19.49
CA THR A 700 -3.90 -20.98 -18.65
C THR A 700 -4.09 -21.62 -17.28
N ILE A 701 -4.01 -20.82 -16.22
CA ILE A 701 -4.34 -21.20 -14.85
C ILE A 701 -5.57 -20.42 -14.43
N HIS A 702 -6.58 -21.09 -13.89
CA HIS A 702 -7.80 -20.45 -13.41
C HIS A 702 -7.81 -20.39 -11.88
N SER A 703 -8.37 -19.30 -11.33
CA SER A 703 -8.59 -19.20 -9.88
C SER A 703 -10.09 -19.19 -9.58
N PRO A 704 -10.63 -20.23 -8.95
CA PRO A 704 -12.07 -20.38 -8.73
C PRO A 704 -12.58 -19.61 -7.49
N HIS A 705 -12.35 -18.30 -7.43
CA HIS A 705 -12.84 -17.46 -6.32
C HIS A 705 -14.36 -17.57 -6.07
N PRO A 706 -15.23 -17.56 -7.11
CA PRO A 706 -16.67 -17.70 -6.90
C PRO A 706 -17.05 -19.06 -6.32
N ILE A 707 -16.35 -20.13 -6.73
CA ILE A 707 -16.62 -21.50 -6.25
C ILE A 707 -16.27 -21.63 -4.77
N TRP A 708 -15.15 -21.08 -4.32
CA TRP A 708 -14.82 -21.09 -2.89
C TRP A 708 -15.83 -20.29 -2.05
N SER A 709 -16.34 -19.20 -2.61
CA SER A 709 -17.39 -18.41 -1.96
C SER A 709 -18.71 -19.18 -1.89
N THR A 710 -19.07 -19.98 -2.90
CA THR A 710 -20.28 -20.83 -2.86
C THR A 710 -20.09 -22.01 -1.91
N VAL A 711 -18.92 -22.66 -1.89
CA VAL A 711 -18.59 -23.72 -0.93
C VAL A 711 -18.73 -23.21 0.50
N LEU A 712 -18.22 -22.01 0.80
CA LEU A 712 -18.37 -21.39 2.12
C LEU A 712 -19.84 -21.14 2.48
N ALA A 713 -20.63 -20.61 1.53
CA ALA A 713 -22.06 -20.34 1.74
C ALA A 713 -22.84 -21.65 1.99
N VAL A 714 -22.58 -22.69 1.20
CA VAL A 714 -23.24 -24.00 1.34
C VAL A 714 -22.83 -24.67 2.65
N ALA A 715 -21.54 -24.64 3.02
CA ALA A 715 -21.08 -25.19 4.29
C ALA A 715 -21.72 -24.48 5.49
N ALA A 716 -21.80 -23.15 5.47
CA ALA A 716 -22.48 -22.39 6.51
C ALA A 716 -23.99 -22.74 6.59
N GLN A 717 -24.66 -22.84 5.44
CA GLN A 717 -26.08 -23.21 5.39
C GLN A 717 -26.33 -24.64 5.87
N ALA A 718 -25.51 -25.61 5.45
CA ALA A 718 -25.61 -27.00 5.86
C ALA A 718 -25.36 -27.16 7.36
N TRP A 719 -24.36 -26.46 7.89
CA TRP A 719 -24.09 -26.45 9.33
C TRP A 719 -25.22 -25.80 10.13
N GLY A 720 -25.74 -24.68 9.63
CA GLY A 720 -26.90 -24.02 10.23
C GLY A 720 -28.13 -24.94 10.25
N ALA A 721 -28.42 -25.62 9.13
CA ALA A 721 -29.52 -26.57 9.03
C ALA A 721 -29.31 -27.81 9.91
N TYR A 722 -28.08 -28.31 10.03
CA TYR A 722 -27.76 -29.42 10.94
C TYR A 722 -28.06 -29.06 12.40
N ILE A 723 -27.73 -27.84 12.82
CA ILE A 723 -28.06 -27.36 14.18
C ILE A 723 -29.58 -27.37 14.40
N PHE A 724 -30.38 -26.97 13.40
CA PHE A 724 -31.83 -27.03 13.46
C PHE A 724 -32.44 -28.45 13.48
N LEU A 725 -31.70 -29.46 13.00
CA LEU A 725 -32.17 -30.84 12.97
C LEU A 725 -31.78 -31.61 14.23
N VAL A 726 -30.71 -31.19 14.91
CA VAL A 726 -30.15 -31.89 16.09
C VAL A 726 -30.54 -31.22 17.41
N GLY A 727 -30.68 -29.89 17.42
CA GLY A 727 -31.29 -29.15 18.53
C GLY A 727 -32.79 -29.12 18.37
#